data_AF-A0A7V9JTJ2-F1
#
_entry.id   AF-A0A7V9JTJ2-F1
#
_cell.length_a   1.000
_cell.length_b   1.000
_cell.length_c   1.000
_cell.angle_alpha   90.00
_cell.angle_beta   90.00
_cell.angle_gamma   90.00
#
_symmetry.space_group_name_H-M   'P 1'
#
loop_
_entity.id
_entity.type
_entity.pdbx_description
1 polymer ?
#
loop_
_entity_poly.entity_id
_entity_poly.type
_entity_poly.pdbx_seq_one_letter_code
_entity_poly.pdbx_strand_id
1 'polypeptide(L)'
;DEARIAASLQHPNVLPVYEIDVNDRGQPYFLMKRVNGCSLGEAIGTSTPQQRSERIASFNTVVSIFIAIGNALSCAHAAGVVHQDIKPDNIMLGTYGEVLLVDWGSALRLHGGVPRLYGTPLYMSPEQARTESADARSDVYCLGATLFHALVLRCPTWSDDPEEFWRKKRAGELDLITRDERRRVPVPLLAIALKAMSARPEDRYPDVQALVQDLEHYQAGVAVTAHRDSWWEAWRRWHARNARPFWTAIGAVTVIAALAATLYGERLKEIATWGDPIVREDFEDGTWLERWVTTSGSWKVEDGRAVSQGVGDSTLTCRTELHGDIAIEYDAEMLPGSHPCDLSVMFTRSSDIGSSIELGRIEEKQRALLQVGGNEGSYCRIFDWQRRIVAFSYFKPTVGTRYRIRAELVDNRLRLLIDGRTVCEYQDLYPFTSSYVTLYAYYSGKAFDRIRISARGTPRRLPAIAIGDFCAQREDYLEAAQQYAKVASDHPGTAMGEEARYKQGLCLQRRSDPAGAESAWSHLRTGHWRGMADLLRWDRWIAEGRHEDVLQAMTALYASADDDLRTQIAVRWAEYVAPLNRAAYDSGDLAMVERYLAVHDQILGDRIVADSTAADCLHVAGRFEELIARYPRLPIQVTKALWDLGHPEKIIENYIDKPTVVRPAFWNAGRGPELAALFPEFEDPDNALYAQGRLTELIAKRPDDIGAMIMDGQIERAKELALRQEPRSGWNMRMLGILDQVPEKERQYPEYLIATGQYEQVDRLYHHHWIWAMWPRHYFGFKAYLNGDLPKALELFDPPARLEFHQYYLFPLEHAILVPLLQELAGDTTAFARAYSWGRDHPFMYEQRPWHYARFLAGEIDEPAIITMPHPVRARFDLQLLTAVVHDRAGRSGDAVMSYRAYLDIPFYQRFDNANPFIEEVIAWRIQQLSRP
;
A
#
# COMPACT_ATOMS: atom_id res chain seq x y z
N ASP A 1 34.06 28.41 89.89
CA ASP A 1 33.16 27.53 89.11
C ASP A 1 33.37 27.64 87.61
N GLU A 2 33.44 28.85 87.05
CA GLU A 2 33.77 29.09 85.63
C GLU A 2 34.93 28.22 85.09
N ALA A 3 36.12 28.34 85.68
CA ALA A 3 37.29 27.59 85.23
C ALA A 3 37.11 26.06 85.31
N ARG A 4 36.31 25.57 86.27
CA ARG A 4 35.99 24.14 86.42
C ARG A 4 34.99 23.66 85.36
N ILE A 5 34.05 24.52 84.97
CA ILE A 5 33.11 24.23 83.88
C ILE A 5 33.89 24.17 82.56
N ALA A 6 34.68 25.19 82.24
CA ALA A 6 35.50 25.21 81.04
C ALA A 6 36.48 24.03 80.96
N ALA A 7 37.17 23.69 82.06
CA ALA A 7 38.07 22.53 82.12
C ALA A 7 37.36 21.17 81.93
N SER A 8 36.07 21.07 82.28
CA SER A 8 35.30 19.84 82.11
C SER A 8 34.82 19.59 80.68
N LEU A 9 34.87 20.60 79.81
CA LEU A 9 34.41 20.54 78.43
C LEU A 9 35.60 20.32 77.48
N GLN A 10 35.75 19.09 77.00
CA GLN A 10 36.81 18.73 76.05
C GLN A 10 36.32 18.87 74.60
N HIS A 11 36.44 20.07 74.03
CA HIS A 11 36.05 20.34 72.65
C HIS A 11 37.00 21.36 71.98
N PRO A 12 37.35 21.19 70.68
CA PRO A 12 38.29 22.08 69.99
C PRO A 12 37.85 23.55 69.92
N ASN A 13 36.55 23.81 70.05
CA ASN A 13 35.97 25.15 70.02
C ASN A 13 35.62 25.71 71.42
N VAL A 14 36.10 25.08 72.50
CA VAL A 14 36.02 25.61 73.88
C VAL A 14 37.44 25.98 74.32
N LEU A 15 37.59 27.14 74.97
CA LEU A 15 38.91 27.60 75.42
C LEU A 15 39.48 26.69 76.52
N PRO A 16 40.63 26.02 76.30
CA PRO A 16 41.18 25.11 77.29
C PRO A 16 41.78 25.87 78.47
N VAL A 17 41.46 25.40 79.67
CA VAL A 17 42.06 25.81 80.94
C VAL A 17 43.19 24.83 81.27
N TYR A 18 44.40 25.35 81.43
CA TYR A 18 45.60 24.57 81.74
C TYR A 18 45.80 24.34 83.23
N GLU A 19 45.49 25.35 84.05
CA GLU A 19 45.73 25.31 85.49
C GLU A 19 44.74 26.19 86.24
N ILE A 20 44.39 25.80 87.47
CA ILE A 20 43.57 26.60 88.40
C ILE A 20 44.32 26.61 89.72
N ASP A 21 44.68 27.80 90.21
CA ASP A 21 45.54 27.93 91.39
C ASP A 21 45.25 29.26 92.13
N VAL A 22 45.93 29.52 93.24
CA VAL A 22 45.76 30.69 94.09
C VAL A 22 47.10 31.43 94.18
N ASN A 23 47.11 32.74 93.92
CA ASN A 23 48.34 33.52 93.98
C ASN A 23 48.81 33.74 95.44
N ASP A 24 50.02 34.31 95.62
CA ASP A 24 50.61 34.61 96.93
C ASP A 24 49.75 35.53 97.83
N ARG A 25 48.69 36.14 97.28
CA ARG A 25 47.74 37.02 97.98
C ARG A 25 46.41 36.33 98.30
N GLY A 26 46.29 35.02 98.08
CA GLY A 26 45.06 34.27 98.33
C GLY A 26 43.96 34.48 97.27
N GLN A 27 44.28 35.10 96.13
CA GLN A 27 43.30 35.34 95.06
C GLN A 27 43.32 34.19 94.05
N PRO A 28 42.15 33.61 93.69
CA PRO A 28 42.10 32.55 92.69
C PRO A 28 42.45 33.11 91.31
N TYR A 29 43.24 32.35 90.55
CA TYR A 29 43.54 32.59 89.14
C TYR A 29 43.45 31.27 88.35
N PHE A 30 43.31 31.36 87.04
CA PHE A 30 43.40 30.19 86.17
C PHE A 30 44.14 30.53 84.89
N LEU A 31 45.00 29.61 84.44
CA LEU A 31 45.78 29.73 83.22
C LEU A 31 45.01 29.09 82.08
N MET A 32 44.96 29.77 80.94
CA MET A 32 44.24 29.31 79.74
C MET A 32 45.07 29.59 78.48
N LYS A 33 44.66 29.01 77.36
CA LYS A 33 45.29 29.31 76.06
C LYS A 33 45.22 30.81 75.78
N ARG A 34 46.37 31.44 75.52
CA ARG A 34 46.42 32.80 74.96
C ARG A 34 45.97 32.74 73.49
N VAL A 35 44.80 33.30 73.21
CA VAL A 35 44.27 33.36 71.83
C VAL A 35 44.84 34.61 71.15
N ASN A 36 45.60 34.41 70.07
CA ASN A 36 46.12 35.52 69.26
C ASN A 36 45.10 35.81 68.14
N GLY A 37 44.34 36.89 68.28
CA GLY A 37 43.26 37.24 67.35
C GLY A 37 42.40 38.38 67.89
N CYS A 38 41.14 38.44 67.47
CA CYS A 38 40.15 39.42 67.92
C CYS A 38 38.85 38.69 68.32
N SER A 39 37.95 39.34 69.03
CA SER A 39 36.60 38.81 69.24
C SER A 39 35.78 38.92 67.95
N LEU A 40 34.70 38.14 67.84
CA LEU A 40 33.71 38.32 66.78
C LEU A 40 33.06 39.71 66.89
N GLY A 41 32.91 40.24 68.11
CA GLY A 41 32.43 41.60 68.36
C GLY A 41 33.32 42.67 67.71
N GLU A 42 34.63 42.57 67.88
CA GLU A 42 35.60 43.46 67.23
C GLU A 42 35.58 43.31 65.70
N ALA A 43 35.45 42.08 65.19
CA ALA A 43 35.33 41.83 63.75
C ALA A 43 34.05 42.43 63.14
N ILE A 44 32.93 42.40 63.88
CA ILE A 44 31.67 43.05 63.49
C ILE A 44 31.80 44.58 63.60
N GLY A 45 32.33 45.10 64.70
CA GLY A 45 32.44 46.54 64.94
C GLY A 45 33.38 47.27 63.98
N THR A 46 34.37 46.55 63.43
CA THR A 46 35.25 47.05 62.34
C THR A 46 34.62 46.95 60.95
N SER A 47 33.44 46.33 60.83
CA SER A 47 32.72 46.15 59.57
C SER A 47 31.69 47.26 59.35
N THR A 48 31.53 47.67 58.10
CA THR A 48 30.44 48.54 57.63
C THR A 48 29.53 47.76 56.68
N PRO A 49 28.31 48.26 56.39
CA PRO A 49 27.43 47.61 55.42
C PRO A 49 28.03 47.47 54.01
N GLN A 50 29.03 48.28 53.68
CA GLN A 50 29.76 48.26 52.40
C GLN A 50 31.04 47.41 52.44
N GLN A 51 31.63 47.20 53.62
CA GLN A 51 32.92 46.52 53.79
C GLN A 51 32.90 45.65 55.04
N ARG A 52 32.99 44.32 54.87
CA ARG A 52 33.15 43.39 55.99
C ARG A 52 34.63 43.19 56.30
N SER A 53 34.96 43.03 57.58
CA SER A 53 36.28 42.53 58.02
C SER A 53 36.61 41.23 57.29
N GLU A 54 37.88 41.03 56.93
CA GLU A 54 38.37 39.82 56.26
C GLU A 54 37.97 38.53 57.02
N ARG A 55 37.91 38.62 58.36
CA ARG A 55 37.55 37.50 59.26
C ARG A 55 36.08 37.05 59.14
N ILE A 56 35.20 37.89 58.60
CA ILE A 56 33.78 37.59 58.34
C ILE A 56 33.38 37.98 56.91
N ALA A 57 34.35 38.00 55.97
CA ALA A 57 34.18 38.53 54.63
C ALA A 57 33.11 37.80 53.79
N SER A 58 32.93 36.50 54.03
CA SER A 58 31.92 35.69 53.34
C SER A 58 30.89 35.13 54.30
N PHE A 59 29.66 34.94 53.82
CA PHE A 59 28.61 34.27 54.58
C PHE A 59 28.99 32.84 54.95
N ASN A 60 29.76 32.14 54.13
CA ASN A 60 30.26 30.79 54.45
C ASN A 60 31.26 30.81 55.62
N THR A 61 32.08 31.86 55.72
CA THR A 61 33.00 32.05 56.86
C THR A 61 32.20 32.28 58.14
N VAL A 62 31.18 33.14 58.09
CA VAL A 62 30.24 33.34 59.22
C VAL A 62 29.58 32.01 59.59
N VAL A 63 28.99 31.31 58.64
CA VAL A 63 28.36 30.00 58.86
C VAL A 63 29.32 29.00 59.53
N SER A 64 30.58 28.94 59.07
CA SER A 64 31.60 28.06 59.66
C SER A 64 31.91 28.40 61.12
N ILE A 65 31.96 29.69 61.47
CA ILE A 65 32.11 30.16 62.87
C ILE A 65 30.93 29.67 63.72
N PHE A 66 29.71 29.81 63.22
CA PHE A 66 28.51 29.43 63.97
C PHE A 66 28.31 27.90 64.07
N ILE A 67 28.75 27.13 63.07
CA ILE A 67 28.84 25.66 63.17
C ILE A 67 29.82 25.26 64.27
N ALA A 68 31.01 25.86 64.30
CA ALA A 68 32.03 25.59 65.32
C ALA A 68 31.53 25.89 66.75
N ILE A 69 30.87 27.03 66.95
CA ILE A 69 30.29 27.41 68.26
C ILE A 69 29.07 26.55 68.59
N GLY A 70 28.23 26.21 67.60
CA GLY A 70 27.10 25.30 67.80
C GLY A 70 27.55 23.91 68.26
N ASN A 71 28.64 23.38 67.71
CA ASN A 71 29.24 22.12 68.15
C ASN A 71 29.79 22.20 69.59
N ALA A 72 30.44 23.31 69.97
CA ALA A 72 30.86 23.54 71.36
C ALA A 72 29.68 23.58 72.33
N LEU A 73 28.60 24.28 71.98
CA LEU A 73 27.38 24.33 72.77
C LEU A 73 26.71 22.96 72.89
N SER A 74 26.67 22.19 71.80
CA SER A 74 26.12 20.82 71.82
C SER A 74 26.88 19.94 72.83
N CYS A 75 28.22 20.04 72.85
CA CYS A 75 29.07 19.38 73.83
C CYS A 75 28.75 19.83 75.27
N ALA A 76 28.56 21.13 75.51
CA ALA A 76 28.22 21.66 76.82
C ALA A 76 26.82 21.21 77.30
N HIS A 77 25.82 21.25 76.40
CA HIS A 77 24.45 20.82 76.69
C HIS A 77 24.41 19.32 77.03
N ALA A 78 25.19 18.49 76.32
CA ALA A 78 25.34 17.06 76.65
C ALA A 78 25.96 16.83 78.03
N ALA A 79 26.82 17.74 78.50
CA ALA A 79 27.38 17.74 79.85
C ALA A 79 26.46 18.38 80.92
N GLY A 80 25.23 18.78 80.55
CA GLY A 80 24.25 19.39 81.46
C GLY A 80 24.57 20.85 81.83
N VAL A 81 25.35 21.54 81.00
CA VAL A 81 25.78 22.94 81.18
C VAL A 81 25.12 23.82 80.13
N VAL A 82 24.46 24.90 80.55
CA VAL A 82 23.90 25.96 79.67
C VAL A 82 24.76 27.22 79.83
N HIS A 83 25.16 27.85 78.73
CA HIS A 83 26.12 28.97 78.76
C HIS A 83 25.49 30.31 79.19
N GLN A 84 24.26 30.61 78.75
CA GLN A 84 23.42 31.76 79.11
C GLN A 84 23.90 33.16 78.67
N ASP A 85 25.16 33.33 78.26
CA ASP A 85 25.72 34.60 77.75
C ASP A 85 26.46 34.45 76.41
N ILE A 86 25.81 33.83 75.41
CA ILE A 86 26.38 33.76 74.05
C ILE A 86 26.22 35.11 73.36
N LYS A 87 27.36 35.73 73.05
CA LYS A 87 27.47 37.03 72.38
C LYS A 87 28.75 37.10 71.54
N PRO A 88 28.86 38.05 70.59
CA PRO A 88 30.06 38.20 69.77
C PRO A 88 31.37 38.38 70.56
N ASP A 89 31.34 39.05 71.71
CA ASP A 89 32.56 39.26 72.51
C ASP A 89 33.08 37.98 73.17
N ASN A 90 32.22 36.98 73.33
CA ASN A 90 32.57 35.68 73.91
C ASN A 90 32.99 34.66 72.84
N ILE A 91 33.10 35.07 71.57
CA ILE A 91 33.58 34.23 70.48
C ILE A 91 34.91 34.79 69.98
N MET A 92 35.99 34.07 70.25
CA MET A 92 37.33 34.45 69.81
C MET A 92 37.66 33.87 68.45
N LEU A 93 38.15 34.72 67.55
CA LEU A 93 38.61 34.37 66.20
C LEU A 93 40.14 34.47 66.16
N GLY A 94 40.84 33.34 66.24
CA GLY A 94 42.29 33.34 66.23
C GLY A 94 42.89 33.51 64.83
N THR A 95 44.21 33.69 64.76
CA THR A 95 44.92 34.07 63.53
C THR A 95 45.04 32.91 62.53
N TYR A 96 44.92 31.67 62.99
CA TYR A 96 45.05 30.46 62.17
C TYR A 96 43.69 29.78 61.87
N GLY A 97 42.58 30.53 61.98
CA GLY A 97 41.23 30.02 61.70
C GLY A 97 40.55 29.29 62.86
N GLU A 98 41.15 29.29 64.05
CA GLU A 98 40.54 28.79 65.28
C GLU A 98 39.36 29.66 65.73
N VAL A 99 38.27 29.01 66.13
CA VAL A 99 37.05 29.64 66.66
C VAL A 99 36.81 29.08 68.06
N LEU A 100 36.82 29.93 69.08
CA LEU A 100 36.80 29.50 70.48
C LEU A 100 35.71 30.24 71.25
N LEU A 101 34.85 29.49 71.93
CA LEU A 101 33.89 30.01 72.90
C LEU A 101 34.58 30.24 74.25
N VAL A 102 34.46 31.45 74.79
CA VAL A 102 35.08 31.91 76.03
C VAL A 102 34.03 32.41 77.02
N ASP A 103 34.46 32.71 78.26
CA ASP A 103 33.64 33.31 79.34
C ASP A 103 32.45 32.45 79.77
N TRP A 104 32.75 31.46 80.62
CA TRP A 104 31.75 30.55 81.21
C TRP A 104 31.23 31.07 82.56
N GLY A 105 31.46 32.35 82.89
CA GLY A 105 31.15 32.94 84.18
C GLY A 105 29.66 32.99 84.51
N SER A 106 28.81 32.98 83.46
CA SER A 106 27.35 32.96 83.58
C SER A 106 26.73 31.57 83.41
N ALA A 107 27.53 30.52 83.26
CA ALA A 107 27.04 29.19 82.93
C ALA A 107 26.27 28.53 84.10
N LEU A 108 25.16 27.86 83.76
CA LEU A 108 24.28 27.18 84.70
C LEU A 108 24.39 25.65 84.54
N ARG A 109 24.58 24.93 85.66
CA ARG A 109 24.37 23.48 85.69
C ARG A 109 22.90 23.19 85.91
N LEU A 110 22.29 22.36 85.04
CA LEU A 110 20.84 22.08 85.04
C LEU A 110 20.31 21.46 86.35
N HIS A 111 21.18 20.95 87.22
CA HIS A 111 20.84 20.40 88.53
C HIS A 111 21.35 21.31 89.66
N GLY A 112 20.52 22.27 90.09
CA GLY A 112 20.72 22.96 91.39
C GLY A 112 20.89 24.48 91.39
N GLY A 113 20.69 25.19 90.27
CA GLY A 113 20.81 26.66 90.24
C GLY A 113 19.46 27.40 90.36
N VAL A 114 19.46 28.53 91.05
CA VAL A 114 18.31 29.45 91.19
C VAL A 114 18.27 30.40 89.97
N PRO A 115 17.10 30.68 89.36
CA PRO A 115 17.00 31.65 88.27
C PRO A 115 17.49 33.03 88.73
N ARG A 116 18.43 33.61 87.98
CA ARG A 116 18.96 34.96 88.19
C ARG A 116 19.09 35.64 86.83
N LEU A 117 19.01 36.97 86.81
CA LEU A 117 19.23 37.77 85.59
C LEU A 117 20.73 37.73 85.23
N TYR A 118 21.16 36.68 84.53
CA TYR A 118 22.50 36.55 83.97
C TYR A 118 22.48 36.71 82.45
N GLY A 119 23.54 37.30 81.91
CA GLY A 119 23.73 37.52 80.47
C GLY A 119 23.64 38.98 80.04
N THR A 120 24.05 39.23 78.79
CA THR A 120 24.13 40.56 78.19
C THR A 120 22.77 40.94 77.59
N PRO A 121 22.12 42.04 78.03
CA PRO A 121 20.72 42.33 77.68
C PRO A 121 20.41 42.32 76.19
N LEU A 122 21.37 42.68 75.33
CA LEU A 122 21.22 42.69 73.87
C LEU A 122 20.95 41.30 73.27
N TYR A 123 21.56 40.25 73.80
CA TYR A 123 21.53 38.89 73.24
C TYR A 123 20.67 37.91 74.04
N MET A 124 20.37 38.25 75.29
CA MET A 124 19.54 37.49 76.24
C MET A 124 18.23 36.98 75.61
N SER A 125 17.73 35.80 76.00
CA SER A 125 16.41 35.35 75.55
C SER A 125 15.25 36.03 76.29
N PRO A 126 14.01 36.00 75.76
CA PRO A 126 12.86 36.61 76.42
C PRO A 126 12.58 36.03 77.81
N GLU A 127 12.73 34.71 77.99
CA GLU A 127 12.57 34.03 79.28
C GLU A 127 13.67 34.44 80.27
N GLN A 128 14.93 34.63 79.83
CA GLN A 128 15.99 35.18 80.68
C GLN A 128 15.67 36.63 81.09
N ALA A 129 15.14 37.47 80.18
CA ALA A 129 14.75 38.85 80.48
C ALA A 129 13.55 38.96 81.44
N ARG A 130 12.74 37.90 81.53
CA ARG A 130 11.65 37.74 82.51
C ARG A 130 12.10 37.01 83.78
N THR A 131 13.38 36.64 83.90
CA THR A 131 13.94 35.86 85.02
C THR A 131 13.27 34.50 85.23
N GLU A 132 12.76 33.90 84.15
CA GLU A 132 12.19 32.55 84.13
C GLU A 132 13.30 31.48 84.01
N SER A 133 12.94 30.20 84.14
CA SER A 133 13.90 29.10 83.97
C SER A 133 14.38 29.01 82.52
N ALA A 134 15.68 29.21 82.30
CA ALA A 134 16.34 29.05 81.02
C ALA A 134 16.87 27.61 80.84
N ASP A 135 16.65 27.03 79.66
CA ASP A 135 17.20 25.74 79.26
C ASP A 135 18.16 25.90 78.06
N ALA A 136 18.59 24.80 77.45
CA ALA A 136 19.48 24.81 76.28
C ALA A 136 18.94 25.66 75.09
N ARG A 137 17.61 25.87 74.99
CA ARG A 137 16.98 26.68 73.94
C ARG A 137 17.17 28.18 74.16
N SER A 138 17.58 28.61 75.36
CA SER A 138 18.01 29.98 75.60
C SER A 138 19.38 30.24 74.96
N ASP A 139 20.29 29.26 74.95
CA ASP A 139 21.55 29.37 74.18
C ASP A 139 21.31 29.38 72.67
N VAL A 140 20.31 28.63 72.17
CA VAL A 140 19.87 28.70 70.76
C VAL A 140 19.43 30.11 70.39
N TYR A 141 18.67 30.79 71.26
CA TYR A 141 18.28 32.18 71.05
C TYR A 141 19.50 33.11 71.03
N CYS A 142 20.40 33.00 72.03
CA CYS A 142 21.58 33.84 72.12
C CYS A 142 22.53 33.65 70.92
N LEU A 143 22.68 32.40 70.44
CA LEU A 143 23.40 32.08 69.22
C LEU A 143 22.71 32.66 67.98
N GLY A 144 21.38 32.60 67.89
CA GLY A 144 20.59 33.23 66.84
C GLY A 144 20.72 34.76 66.82
N ALA A 145 20.73 35.41 67.98
CA ALA A 145 20.94 36.84 68.14
C ALA A 145 22.37 37.26 67.74
N THR A 146 23.36 36.44 68.10
CA THR A 146 24.75 36.62 67.67
C THR A 146 24.89 36.44 66.16
N LEU A 147 24.22 35.45 65.57
CA LEU A 147 24.20 35.22 64.12
C LEU A 147 23.54 36.40 63.39
N PHE A 148 22.39 36.85 63.88
CA PHE A 148 21.73 38.04 63.34
C PHE A 148 22.66 39.25 63.35
N HIS A 149 23.38 39.48 64.44
CA HIS A 149 24.33 40.59 64.52
C HIS A 149 25.47 40.46 63.50
N ALA A 150 26.05 39.26 63.34
CA ALA A 150 27.08 39.01 62.33
C ALA A 150 26.58 39.15 60.87
N LEU A 151 25.29 38.92 60.64
CA LEU A 151 24.68 39.03 59.31
C LEU A 151 24.25 40.46 58.98
N VAL A 152 23.59 41.14 59.91
CA VAL A 152 22.94 42.43 59.71
C VAL A 152 23.81 43.61 60.16
N LEU A 153 24.87 43.35 60.95
CA LEU A 153 25.81 44.34 61.50
C LEU A 153 25.16 45.33 62.48
N ARG A 154 24.08 44.92 63.13
CA ARG A 154 23.49 45.55 64.33
C ARG A 154 22.80 44.52 65.21
N CYS A 155 22.52 44.90 66.45
CA CYS A 155 21.75 44.05 67.36
C CYS A 155 20.30 43.84 66.87
N PRO A 156 19.66 42.71 67.23
CA PRO A 156 18.30 42.39 66.81
C PRO A 156 17.22 43.24 67.48
N THR A 157 17.48 43.75 68.68
CA THR A 157 16.54 44.59 69.45
C THR A 157 17.31 45.74 70.09
N TRP A 158 16.86 46.97 69.87
CA TRP A 158 17.36 48.18 70.52
C TRP A 158 16.23 49.19 70.82
N SER A 159 16.46 50.04 71.82
CA SER A 159 15.69 51.26 72.11
C SER A 159 16.55 52.19 72.95
N ASP A 160 16.52 53.49 72.67
CA ASP A 160 17.21 54.50 73.49
C ASP A 160 16.48 54.73 74.83
N ASP A 161 15.20 54.38 74.90
CA ASP A 161 14.42 54.32 76.15
C ASP A 161 14.61 52.96 76.83
N PRO A 162 15.18 52.91 78.06
CA PRO A 162 15.38 51.68 78.82
C PRO A 162 14.10 50.89 79.11
N GLU A 163 12.96 51.54 79.37
CA GLU A 163 11.72 50.83 79.68
C GLU A 163 11.19 50.11 78.43
N GLU A 164 11.21 50.79 77.29
CA GLU A 164 10.83 50.22 76.01
C GLU A 164 11.80 49.11 75.56
N PHE A 165 13.10 49.26 75.81
CA PHE A 165 14.08 48.20 75.56
C PHE A 165 13.71 46.92 76.32
N TRP A 166 13.47 47.02 77.63
CA TRP A 166 13.10 45.87 78.45
C TRP A 166 11.72 45.31 78.09
N ARG A 167 10.75 46.16 77.72
CA ARG A 167 9.44 45.72 77.23
C ARG A 167 9.59 44.85 75.98
N LYS A 168 10.29 45.35 74.96
CA LYS A 168 10.56 44.61 73.71
C LYS A 168 11.31 43.31 74.00
N LYS A 169 12.33 43.36 74.86
CA LYS A 169 13.15 42.20 75.19
C LYS A 169 12.35 41.10 75.89
N ARG A 170 11.53 41.46 76.88
CA ARG A 170 10.61 40.51 77.56
C ARG A 170 9.53 39.97 76.65
N ALA A 171 9.09 40.73 75.64
CA ALA A 171 8.11 40.28 74.65
C ALA A 171 8.74 39.42 73.53
N GLY A 172 10.07 39.42 73.38
CA GLY A 172 10.75 38.81 72.24
C GLY A 172 10.54 39.57 70.93
N GLU A 173 10.27 40.88 71.02
CA GLU A 173 10.10 41.74 69.86
C GLU A 173 11.45 42.12 69.24
N LEU A 174 11.59 41.84 67.94
CA LEU A 174 12.78 42.18 67.14
C LEU A 174 12.53 43.46 66.35
N ASP A 175 13.58 44.24 66.10
CA ASP A 175 13.53 45.42 65.26
C ASP A 175 13.24 45.04 63.80
N LEU A 176 12.43 45.88 63.13
CA LEU A 176 12.09 45.66 61.73
C LEU A 176 13.35 45.64 60.86
N ILE A 177 13.51 44.55 60.10
CA ILE A 177 14.60 44.42 59.13
C ILE A 177 14.26 45.27 57.91
N THR A 178 15.12 46.25 57.61
CA THR A 178 14.94 47.16 56.49
C THR A 178 15.04 46.44 55.14
N ARG A 179 14.50 47.04 54.08
CA ARG A 179 14.59 46.47 52.72
C ARG A 179 16.03 46.29 52.24
N ASP A 180 16.92 47.19 52.65
CA ASP A 180 18.33 47.17 52.27
C ASP A 180 19.08 46.03 52.97
N GLU A 181 18.84 45.84 54.27
CA GLU A 181 19.36 44.70 55.05
C GLU A 181 18.91 43.35 54.47
N ARG A 182 17.62 43.22 54.12
CA ARG A 182 17.09 41.99 53.50
C ARG A 182 17.72 41.68 52.14
N ARG A 183 18.16 42.67 51.38
CA ARG A 183 18.81 42.47 50.07
C ARG A 183 20.26 42.02 50.21
N ARG A 184 20.95 42.42 51.30
CA ARG A 184 22.36 42.09 51.53
C ARG A 184 22.57 40.72 52.15
N VAL A 185 21.59 40.19 52.88
CA VAL A 185 21.70 38.89 53.56
C VAL A 185 20.95 37.80 52.78
N PRO A 186 21.56 36.63 52.54
CA PRO A 186 20.88 35.48 51.95
C PRO A 186 19.64 35.10 52.75
N VAL A 187 18.49 35.05 52.08
CA VAL A 187 17.18 34.78 52.71
C VAL A 187 17.18 33.51 53.58
N PRO A 188 17.75 32.36 53.14
CA PRO A 188 17.78 31.16 53.97
C PRO A 188 18.56 31.36 55.28
N LEU A 189 19.68 32.09 55.22
CA LEU A 189 20.54 32.31 56.37
C LEU A 189 19.91 33.29 57.38
N LEU A 190 19.20 34.31 56.88
CA LEU A 190 18.40 35.20 57.72
C LEU A 190 17.23 34.44 58.38
N ALA A 191 16.59 33.53 57.65
CA ALA A 191 15.50 32.71 58.18
C ALA A 191 15.97 31.80 59.32
N ILE A 192 17.17 31.20 59.23
CA ILE A 192 17.78 30.42 60.31
C ILE A 192 17.96 31.28 61.57
N ALA A 193 18.54 32.48 61.43
CA ALA A 193 18.74 33.40 62.56
C ALA A 193 17.41 33.81 63.22
N LEU A 194 16.38 34.10 62.42
CA LEU A 194 15.06 34.49 62.91
C LEU A 194 14.32 33.33 63.60
N LYS A 195 14.39 32.11 63.06
CA LYS A 195 13.81 30.91 63.69
C LYS A 195 14.49 30.61 65.03
N ALA A 196 15.81 30.76 65.11
CA ALA A 196 16.54 30.60 66.36
C ALA A 196 16.10 31.63 67.44
N MET A 197 15.72 32.84 67.02
CA MET A 197 15.24 33.92 67.89
C MET A 197 13.71 33.97 68.09
N SER A 198 12.97 32.92 67.76
CA SER A 198 11.52 32.90 68.01
C SER A 198 11.21 33.21 69.49
N ALA A 199 10.21 34.04 69.75
CA ALA A 199 9.92 34.52 71.11
C ALA A 199 9.61 33.36 72.07
N ARG A 200 8.86 32.36 71.60
CA ARG A 200 8.55 31.13 72.34
C ARG A 200 9.63 30.07 72.12
N PRO A 201 10.15 29.42 73.17
CA PRO A 201 11.17 28.37 73.05
C PRO A 201 10.76 27.19 72.16
N GLU A 202 9.48 26.83 72.12
CA GLU A 202 8.93 25.74 71.29
C GLU A 202 8.93 26.03 69.78
N ASP A 203 8.97 27.31 69.39
CA ASP A 203 9.03 27.74 67.98
C ASP A 203 10.49 27.89 67.48
N ARG A 204 11.47 27.62 68.35
CA ARG A 204 12.91 27.62 68.01
C ARG A 204 13.34 26.26 67.49
N TYR A 205 14.63 26.11 67.18
CA TYR A 205 15.21 24.79 67.03
C TYR A 205 15.14 24.02 68.36
N PRO A 206 14.82 22.71 68.34
CA PRO A 206 14.68 21.91 69.56
C PRO A 206 15.99 21.84 70.36
N ASP A 207 17.13 21.89 69.66
CA ASP A 207 18.47 21.94 70.22
C ASP A 207 19.41 22.71 69.27
N VAL A 208 20.65 22.92 69.70
CA VAL A 208 21.66 23.61 68.89
C VAL A 208 22.13 22.79 67.68
N GLN A 209 22.04 21.45 67.73
CA GLN A 209 22.46 20.58 66.64
C GLN A 209 21.52 20.72 65.42
N ALA A 210 20.22 20.87 65.65
CA ALA A 210 19.23 21.14 64.60
C ALA A 210 19.46 22.49 63.92
N LEU A 211 19.95 23.50 64.66
CA LEU A 211 20.39 24.78 64.09
C LEU A 211 21.65 24.59 63.23
N VAL A 212 22.64 23.86 63.74
CA VAL A 212 23.88 23.52 63.01
C VAL A 212 23.58 22.79 61.71
N GLN A 213 22.64 21.84 61.71
CA GLN A 213 22.24 21.12 60.50
C GLN A 213 21.69 22.04 59.41
N ASP A 214 20.88 23.04 59.77
CA ASP A 214 20.38 24.03 58.81
C ASP A 214 21.50 24.93 58.27
N LEU A 215 22.51 25.26 59.08
CA LEU A 215 23.72 25.96 58.65
C LEU A 215 24.56 25.12 57.67
N GLU A 216 24.70 23.82 57.93
CA GLU A 216 25.38 22.88 57.02
C GLU A 216 24.62 22.69 55.70
N HIS A 217 23.28 22.59 55.75
CA HIS A 217 22.44 22.55 54.55
C HIS A 217 22.61 23.81 53.71
N TYR A 218 22.66 24.99 54.35
CA TYR A 218 22.95 26.24 53.66
C TYR A 218 24.31 26.19 52.96
N GLN A 219 25.37 25.72 53.64
CA GLN A 219 26.72 25.62 53.08
C GLN A 219 26.80 24.62 51.92
N ALA A 220 26.04 23.52 51.97
CA ALA A 220 25.92 22.53 50.90
C ALA A 220 25.00 22.97 49.74
N GLY A 221 24.31 24.11 49.87
CA GLY A 221 23.33 24.61 48.91
C GLY A 221 22.05 23.75 48.82
N VAL A 222 21.71 23.03 49.88
CA VAL A 222 20.48 22.22 50.01
C VAL A 222 19.41 23.07 50.70
N ALA A 223 18.14 22.67 50.61
CA ALA A 223 17.05 23.35 51.27
C ALA A 223 17.23 23.32 52.80
N VAL A 224 16.98 24.46 53.46
CA VAL A 224 17.04 24.59 54.92
C VAL A 224 15.63 24.51 55.50
N THR A 225 15.47 23.94 56.70
CA THR A 225 14.13 23.79 57.30
C THR A 225 13.50 25.13 57.69
N ALA A 226 14.31 26.17 57.93
CA ALA A 226 13.83 27.50 58.24
C ALA A 226 13.22 28.27 57.06
N HIS A 227 13.46 27.85 55.81
CA HIS A 227 12.97 28.56 54.63
C HIS A 227 12.39 27.59 53.60
N ARG A 228 11.10 27.78 53.27
CA ARG A 228 10.45 27.05 52.18
C ARG A 228 10.88 27.68 50.86
N ASP A 229 11.79 27.01 50.16
CA ASP A 229 12.19 27.41 48.81
C ASP A 229 10.99 27.37 47.85
N SER A 230 10.92 28.33 46.93
CA SER A 230 9.96 28.23 45.81
C SER A 230 10.38 27.12 44.84
N TRP A 231 9.40 26.54 44.13
CA TRP A 231 9.67 25.50 43.14
C TRP A 231 10.62 25.98 42.02
N TRP A 232 10.59 27.28 41.68
CA TRP A 232 11.52 27.90 40.74
C TRP A 232 12.97 27.93 41.24
N GLU A 233 13.18 28.20 42.54
CA GLU A 233 14.53 28.24 43.14
C GLU A 233 15.11 26.84 43.34
N ALA A 234 14.25 25.85 43.61
CA ALA A 234 14.62 24.44 43.58
C ALA A 234 15.04 24.00 42.18
N TRP A 235 14.27 24.35 41.15
CA TRP A 235 14.60 24.04 39.76
C TRP A 235 15.91 24.70 39.30
N ARG A 236 16.11 26.00 39.62
CA ARG A 236 17.33 26.73 39.22
C ARG A 236 18.60 26.11 39.84
N ARG A 237 18.54 25.67 41.10
CA ARG A 237 19.66 24.98 41.76
C ARG A 237 19.90 23.60 41.19
N TRP A 238 18.83 22.86 40.86
CA TRP A 238 18.95 21.56 40.19
C TRP A 238 19.56 21.69 38.79
N HIS A 239 19.12 22.67 38.00
CA HIS A 239 19.66 22.95 36.67
C HIS A 239 21.14 23.35 36.74
N ALA A 240 21.53 24.25 37.65
CA ALA A 240 22.92 24.64 37.81
C ALA A 240 23.86 23.45 38.13
N ARG A 241 23.37 22.43 38.85
CA ARG A 241 24.12 21.20 39.15
C ARG A 241 24.13 20.20 37.98
N ASN A 242 23.04 20.13 37.21
CA ASN A 242 22.80 19.10 36.20
C ASN A 242 22.76 19.64 34.76
N ALA A 243 23.28 20.85 34.51
CA ALA A 243 23.13 21.53 33.22
C ALA A 243 23.70 20.70 32.05
N ARG A 244 24.87 20.07 32.23
CA ARG A 244 25.50 19.24 31.19
C ARG A 244 24.63 18.03 30.79
N PRO A 245 24.25 17.12 31.71
CA PRO A 245 23.39 15.98 31.36
C PRO A 245 22.00 16.40 30.87
N PHE A 246 21.44 17.49 31.41
CA PHE A 246 20.16 18.05 30.97
C PHE A 246 20.20 18.50 29.50
N TRP A 247 21.20 19.31 29.12
CA TRP A 247 21.31 19.79 27.74
C TRP A 247 21.69 18.70 26.75
N THR A 248 22.46 17.67 27.16
CA THR A 248 22.70 16.50 26.29
C THR A 248 21.42 15.68 26.04
N ALA A 249 20.57 15.51 27.06
CA ALA A 249 19.29 14.83 26.90
C ALA A 249 18.35 15.64 25.99
N ILE A 250 18.28 16.95 26.17
CA ILE A 250 17.52 17.86 25.28
C ILE A 250 18.05 17.77 23.84
N GLY A 251 19.37 17.77 23.65
CA GLY A 251 20.00 17.63 22.34
C GLY A 251 19.63 16.31 21.65
N ALA A 252 19.70 15.18 22.37
CA ALA A 252 19.32 13.87 21.85
C ALA A 252 17.82 13.81 21.47
N VAL A 253 16.94 14.32 22.33
CA VAL A 253 15.49 14.41 22.04
C VAL A 253 15.23 15.30 20.82
N THR A 254 15.97 16.40 20.68
CA THR A 254 15.83 17.32 19.53
C THR A 254 16.27 16.67 18.23
N VAL A 255 17.37 15.90 18.24
CA VAL A 255 17.82 15.15 17.05
C VAL A 255 16.81 14.07 16.69
N ILE A 256 16.31 13.30 17.67
CA ILE A 256 15.27 12.29 17.44
C ILE A 256 13.99 12.94 16.89
N ALA A 257 13.57 14.06 17.47
CA ALA A 257 12.41 14.82 17.01
C ALA A 257 12.61 15.41 15.62
N ALA A 258 13.82 15.90 15.28
CA ALA A 258 14.14 16.40 13.95
C ALA A 258 14.17 15.28 12.91
N LEU A 259 14.73 14.10 13.26
CA LEU A 259 14.71 12.92 12.39
C LEU A 259 13.28 12.44 12.17
N ALA A 260 12.49 12.35 13.25
CA ALA A 260 11.08 11.99 13.20
C ALA A 260 10.28 13.03 12.39
N ALA A 261 10.54 14.32 12.54
CA ALA A 261 9.90 15.39 11.77
C ALA A 261 10.32 15.39 10.30
N THR A 262 11.55 14.97 9.97
CA THR A 262 12.02 14.85 8.58
C THR A 262 11.37 13.65 7.90
N LEU A 263 11.38 12.49 8.54
CA LEU A 263 10.73 11.27 8.05
C LEU A 263 9.21 11.44 7.97
N TYR A 264 8.60 12.06 9.00
CA TYR A 264 7.20 12.41 9.01
C TYR A 264 6.88 13.53 8.01
N GLY A 265 7.81 14.43 7.75
CA GLY A 265 7.70 15.49 6.75
C GLY A 265 7.74 14.96 5.31
N GLU A 266 8.57 13.96 5.02
CA GLU A 266 8.55 13.25 3.74
C GLU A 266 7.25 12.46 3.56
N ARG A 267 6.81 11.76 4.61
CA ARG A 267 5.51 11.07 4.63
C ARG A 267 4.32 12.04 4.52
N LEU A 268 4.40 13.20 5.16
CA LEU A 268 3.41 14.27 5.05
C LEU A 268 3.44 14.93 3.68
N LYS A 269 4.59 15.03 3.00
CA LYS A 269 4.64 15.50 1.61
C LYS A 269 3.95 14.51 0.69
N GLU A 270 4.15 13.22 0.91
CA GLU A 270 3.46 12.14 0.18
C GLU A 270 1.93 12.22 0.41
N ILE A 271 1.49 12.32 1.67
CA ILE A 271 0.08 12.50 2.05
C ILE A 271 -0.47 13.85 1.55
N ALA A 272 0.29 14.94 1.62
CA ALA A 272 -0.12 16.26 1.16
C ALA A 272 -0.20 16.37 -0.37
N THR A 273 0.56 15.57 -1.12
CA THR A 273 0.42 15.48 -2.58
C THR A 273 -0.80 14.67 -3.02
N TRP A 274 -1.18 13.65 -2.27
CA TRP A 274 -2.27 12.73 -2.62
C TRP A 274 -3.60 13.04 -1.92
N GLY A 275 -3.59 13.91 -0.90
CA GLY A 275 -4.74 14.23 -0.08
C GLY A 275 -5.16 13.09 0.84
N ASP A 276 -6.31 13.24 1.51
CA ASP A 276 -6.95 12.12 2.19
C ASP A 276 -7.39 11.07 1.15
N PRO A 277 -7.18 9.77 1.42
CA PRO A 277 -7.69 8.71 0.55
C PRO A 277 -9.19 8.88 0.36
N ILE A 278 -9.62 8.89 -0.89
CA ILE A 278 -11.03 8.93 -1.30
C ILE A 278 -11.72 7.65 -0.85
N VAL A 279 -10.99 6.54 -0.86
CA VAL A 279 -11.45 5.24 -0.38
C VAL A 279 -10.45 4.71 0.66
N ARG A 280 -10.97 4.29 1.81
CA ARG A 280 -10.27 3.49 2.81
C ARG A 280 -11.08 2.23 3.02
N GLU A 281 -10.45 1.08 2.85
CA GLU A 281 -11.11 -0.20 3.06
C GLU A 281 -10.22 -1.11 3.90
N ASP A 282 -10.75 -1.48 5.07
CA ASP A 282 -10.13 -2.41 6.02
C ASP A 282 -10.99 -3.68 6.18
N PHE A 283 -12.12 -3.80 5.48
CA PHE A 283 -13.07 -4.93 5.50
C PHE A 283 -13.54 -5.34 6.91
N GLU A 284 -13.42 -4.45 7.91
CA GLU A 284 -13.88 -4.69 9.28
C GLU A 284 -15.41 -4.50 9.42
N ASP A 285 -16.00 -3.66 8.56
CA ASP A 285 -17.44 -3.42 8.53
C ASP A 285 -18.15 -4.29 7.48
N GLY A 286 -19.41 -4.65 7.73
CA GLY A 286 -20.23 -5.43 6.79
C GLY A 286 -20.69 -4.65 5.55
N THR A 287 -20.32 -3.37 5.44
CA THR A 287 -20.77 -2.45 4.38
C THR A 287 -19.78 -2.31 3.23
N TRP A 288 -18.66 -3.05 3.25
CA TRP A 288 -17.68 -3.05 2.14
C TRP A 288 -18.29 -3.37 0.77
N LEU A 289 -19.39 -4.12 0.71
CA LEU A 289 -20.18 -4.41 -0.51
C LEU A 289 -20.86 -3.17 -1.12
N GLU A 290 -21.02 -2.09 -0.34
CA GLU A 290 -21.51 -0.80 -0.84
C GLU A 290 -20.40 -0.03 -1.58
N ARG A 291 -19.12 -0.32 -1.26
CA ARG A 291 -17.93 0.35 -1.83
C ARG A 291 -17.25 -0.50 -2.91
N TRP A 292 -17.39 -1.82 -2.84
CA TRP A 292 -16.77 -2.78 -3.74
C TRP A 292 -17.79 -3.68 -4.41
N VAL A 293 -17.42 -4.25 -5.54
CA VAL A 293 -18.24 -5.18 -6.30
C VAL A 293 -17.38 -6.28 -6.89
N THR A 294 -17.85 -7.51 -6.73
CA THR A 294 -17.23 -8.65 -7.39
C THR A 294 -17.57 -8.60 -8.88
N THR A 295 -16.56 -8.36 -9.72
CA THR A 295 -16.69 -8.31 -11.18
C THR A 295 -16.53 -9.71 -11.82
N SER A 296 -15.76 -10.59 -11.18
CA SER A 296 -15.59 -12.00 -11.56
C SER A 296 -15.09 -12.84 -10.38
N GLY A 297 -15.31 -14.15 -10.41
CA GLY A 297 -14.91 -15.07 -9.35
C GLY A 297 -15.69 -14.87 -8.05
N SER A 298 -15.11 -15.33 -6.93
CA SER A 298 -15.74 -15.24 -5.61
C SER A 298 -14.75 -14.77 -4.55
N TRP A 299 -15.25 -13.94 -3.64
CA TRP A 299 -14.48 -13.31 -2.56
C TRP A 299 -15.19 -13.54 -1.23
N LYS A 300 -14.41 -13.70 -0.18
CA LYS A 300 -14.90 -13.81 1.19
C LYS A 300 -14.05 -12.94 2.10
N VAL A 301 -14.67 -12.24 3.04
CA VAL A 301 -13.94 -11.50 4.07
C VAL A 301 -13.65 -12.43 5.25
N GLU A 302 -12.39 -12.57 5.61
CA GLU A 302 -11.90 -13.37 6.74
C GLU A 302 -10.92 -12.53 7.57
N ASP A 303 -11.20 -12.35 8.86
CA ASP A 303 -10.40 -11.52 9.78
C ASP A 303 -10.06 -10.11 9.25
N GLY A 304 -11.04 -9.43 8.66
CA GLY A 304 -10.84 -8.09 8.08
C GLY A 304 -10.03 -8.09 6.77
N ARG A 305 -10.00 -9.21 6.04
CA ARG A 305 -9.24 -9.34 4.78
C ARG A 305 -10.12 -9.91 3.69
N ALA A 306 -10.13 -9.30 2.51
CA ALA A 306 -10.80 -9.87 1.35
C ALA A 306 -9.93 -10.99 0.75
N VAL A 307 -10.46 -12.22 0.73
CA VAL A 307 -9.77 -13.43 0.30
C VAL A 307 -10.48 -14.06 -0.90
N SER A 308 -9.74 -14.30 -1.98
CA SER A 308 -10.25 -15.03 -3.16
C SER A 308 -10.59 -16.49 -2.83
N GLN A 309 -11.71 -17.02 -3.36
CA GLN A 309 -12.23 -18.35 -2.99
C GLN A 309 -12.21 -19.38 -4.14
N GLY A 310 -11.99 -18.97 -5.40
CA GLY A 310 -12.07 -19.84 -6.58
C GLY A 310 -10.77 -19.99 -7.38
N VAL A 311 -10.81 -20.85 -8.40
CA VAL A 311 -9.77 -20.98 -9.43
C VAL A 311 -10.25 -20.25 -10.68
N GLY A 312 -9.39 -19.44 -11.28
CA GLY A 312 -9.72 -18.55 -12.41
C GLY A 312 -9.83 -17.08 -12.00
N ASP A 313 -10.11 -16.22 -12.98
CA ASP A 313 -10.11 -14.78 -12.79
C ASP A 313 -11.08 -14.32 -11.69
N SER A 314 -10.54 -13.88 -10.56
CA SER A 314 -11.27 -13.25 -9.47
C SER A 314 -10.93 -11.78 -9.43
N THR A 315 -11.94 -10.93 -9.58
CA THR A 315 -11.77 -9.48 -9.61
C THR A 315 -12.72 -8.79 -8.65
N LEU A 316 -12.18 -7.83 -7.89
CA LEU A 316 -12.94 -7.02 -6.94
C LEU A 316 -12.71 -5.54 -7.25
N THR A 317 -13.75 -4.85 -7.73
CA THR A 317 -13.65 -3.49 -8.26
C THR A 317 -14.23 -2.47 -7.31
N CYS A 318 -13.52 -1.37 -7.10
CA CYS A 318 -14.02 -0.25 -6.33
C CYS A 318 -15.09 0.50 -7.14
N ARG A 319 -16.24 0.79 -6.54
CA ARG A 319 -17.37 1.49 -7.18
C ARG A 319 -17.13 2.98 -7.40
N THR A 320 -16.12 3.55 -6.75
CA THR A 320 -15.77 4.96 -6.85
C THR A 320 -15.10 5.24 -8.19
N GLU A 321 -15.72 6.12 -8.99
CA GLU A 321 -15.08 6.68 -10.17
C GLU A 321 -14.00 7.68 -9.76
N LEU A 322 -12.81 7.54 -10.35
CA LEU A 322 -11.62 8.32 -10.05
C LEU A 322 -11.19 9.08 -11.30
N HIS A 323 -10.60 10.25 -11.11
CA HIS A 323 -10.12 11.08 -12.22
C HIS A 323 -8.75 11.67 -11.89
N GLY A 324 -7.93 11.86 -12.92
CA GLY A 324 -6.59 12.43 -12.81
C GLY A 324 -5.55 11.42 -12.33
N ASP A 325 -4.56 11.90 -11.58
CA ASP A 325 -3.54 11.02 -10.99
C ASP A 325 -4.18 10.15 -9.91
N ILE A 326 -3.97 8.84 -9.97
CA ILE A 326 -4.54 7.84 -9.05
C ILE A 326 -3.42 7.03 -8.42
N ALA A 327 -3.54 6.75 -7.13
CA ALA A 327 -2.71 5.76 -6.45
C ALA A 327 -3.60 4.84 -5.62
N ILE A 328 -3.30 3.55 -5.67
CA ILE A 328 -3.82 2.56 -4.74
C ILE A 328 -2.67 1.94 -3.97
N GLU A 329 -2.83 1.86 -2.65
CA GLU A 329 -1.89 1.24 -1.74
C GLU A 329 -2.62 0.22 -0.88
N TYR A 330 -2.12 -1.01 -0.83
CA TYR A 330 -2.78 -2.12 -0.15
C TYR A 330 -1.75 -3.09 0.42
N ASP A 331 -2.16 -3.83 1.44
CA ASP A 331 -1.43 -4.99 1.89
C ASP A 331 -1.98 -6.22 1.19
N ALA A 332 -1.08 -7.12 0.82
CA ALA A 332 -1.49 -8.38 0.24
C ALA A 332 -0.61 -9.54 0.69
N GLU A 333 -1.21 -10.72 0.77
CA GLU A 333 -0.54 -11.97 1.15
C GLU A 333 -1.11 -13.13 0.33
N MET A 334 -0.23 -13.99 -0.16
CA MET A 334 -0.61 -15.33 -0.60
C MET A 334 -0.64 -16.22 0.63
N LEU A 335 -1.82 -16.62 1.09
CA LEU A 335 -1.97 -17.38 2.34
C LEU A 335 -1.19 -18.71 2.28
N PRO A 336 -0.67 -19.21 3.41
CA PRO A 336 -0.02 -20.51 3.47
C PRO A 336 -0.89 -21.63 2.88
N GLY A 337 -0.31 -22.46 2.01
CA GLY A 337 -1.02 -23.53 1.30
C GLY A 337 -1.79 -23.07 0.04
N SER A 338 -1.82 -21.77 -0.27
CA SER A 338 -2.39 -21.28 -1.52
C SER A 338 -1.40 -21.38 -2.69
N HIS A 339 -1.92 -21.53 -3.92
CA HIS A 339 -1.09 -21.53 -5.13
C HIS A 339 -0.40 -20.16 -5.31
N PRO A 340 0.89 -20.11 -5.69
CA PRO A 340 1.64 -18.86 -5.79
C PRO A 340 1.21 -18.07 -7.02
N CYS A 341 0.39 -17.01 -6.92
CA CYS A 341 0.28 -15.97 -7.96
C CYS A 341 -0.62 -14.79 -7.57
N ASP A 342 -0.54 -13.71 -8.35
CA ASP A 342 -1.53 -12.63 -8.50
C ASP A 342 -2.01 -11.93 -7.23
N LEU A 343 -1.12 -11.13 -6.63
CA LEU A 343 -1.45 -10.05 -5.68
C LEU A 343 -1.66 -8.73 -6.43
N SER A 344 -2.37 -8.79 -7.54
CA SER A 344 -2.29 -7.83 -8.63
C SER A 344 -3.39 -6.77 -8.56
N VAL A 345 -3.23 -5.71 -9.36
CA VAL A 345 -4.20 -4.63 -9.46
C VAL A 345 -4.36 -4.16 -10.91
N MET A 346 -5.56 -3.72 -11.26
CA MET A 346 -5.89 -3.19 -12.57
C MET A 346 -6.44 -1.78 -12.46
N PHE A 347 -6.11 -0.96 -13.44
CA PHE A 347 -6.77 0.31 -13.74
C PHE A 347 -7.71 0.10 -14.94
N THR A 348 -8.92 0.66 -14.89
CA THR A 348 -10.01 0.44 -15.87
C THR A 348 -10.62 1.77 -16.32
N ARG A 349 -10.96 1.94 -17.61
CA ARG A 349 -11.49 3.19 -18.20
C ARG A 349 -13.03 3.37 -18.05
N SER A 350 -13.55 4.62 -18.01
CA SER A 350 -14.96 4.98 -17.66
C SER A 350 -16.04 4.80 -18.72
N SER A 351 -15.72 4.69 -20.02
CA SER A 351 -16.73 4.60 -21.10
C SER A 351 -17.72 3.43 -20.97
N ASP A 352 -17.44 2.48 -20.07
CA ASP A 352 -18.26 1.29 -19.81
C ASP A 352 -19.22 1.42 -18.60
N ILE A 353 -19.23 2.53 -17.85
CA ILE A 353 -20.11 2.68 -16.66
C ILE A 353 -21.26 3.65 -16.95
N GLY A 354 -22.07 3.32 -17.96
CA GLY A 354 -23.35 3.96 -18.21
C GLY A 354 -24.44 3.45 -17.25
N SER A 355 -24.66 4.13 -16.13
CA SER A 355 -25.90 4.14 -15.31
C SER A 355 -26.53 2.83 -14.77
N SER A 356 -26.01 1.65 -15.04
CA SER A 356 -26.40 0.42 -14.34
C SER A 356 -25.15 -0.33 -13.89
N ILE A 357 -25.00 -0.46 -12.57
CA ILE A 357 -23.93 -1.23 -11.95
C ILE A 357 -24.17 -2.73 -12.18
N GLU A 358 -23.88 -3.19 -13.40
CA GLU A 358 -23.65 -4.60 -13.72
C GLU A 358 -22.21 -4.75 -14.21
N LEU A 359 -21.31 -4.76 -13.23
CA LEU A 359 -19.87 -4.89 -13.35
C LEU A 359 -19.44 -6.30 -13.83
N GLY A 360 -20.25 -6.99 -14.63
CA GLY A 360 -20.05 -8.39 -15.00
C GLY A 360 -19.32 -8.65 -16.33
N ARG A 361 -19.05 -7.63 -17.15
CA ARG A 361 -18.30 -7.76 -18.43
C ARG A 361 -17.64 -6.43 -18.84
N ILE A 362 -16.55 -6.05 -18.19
CA ILE A 362 -15.62 -5.05 -18.74
C ILE A 362 -14.78 -5.76 -19.81
N GLU A 363 -14.75 -5.27 -21.05
CA GLU A 363 -13.96 -5.88 -22.14
C GLU A 363 -12.46 -5.98 -21.79
N GLU A 364 -11.80 -7.10 -22.10
CA GLU A 364 -10.38 -7.35 -21.77
C GLU A 364 -9.39 -6.38 -22.47
N LYS A 365 -9.84 -5.61 -23.47
CA LYS A 365 -9.00 -4.73 -24.30
C LYS A 365 -8.91 -3.28 -23.78
N GLN A 366 -9.31 -3.04 -22.53
CA GLN A 366 -9.35 -1.70 -21.94
C GLN A 366 -8.88 -1.64 -20.48
N ARG A 367 -7.94 -2.52 -20.08
CA ARG A 367 -7.37 -2.56 -18.72
C ARG A 367 -5.86 -2.46 -18.74
N ALA A 368 -5.29 -1.64 -17.85
CA ALA A 368 -3.87 -1.72 -17.52
C ALA A 368 -3.70 -2.61 -16.28
N LEU A 369 -3.07 -3.78 -16.46
CA LEU A 369 -2.87 -4.76 -15.39
C LEU A 369 -1.43 -4.66 -14.86
N LEU A 370 -1.29 -4.30 -13.58
CA LEU A 370 -0.02 -4.31 -12.86
C LEU A 370 0.04 -5.65 -12.11
N GLN A 371 0.70 -6.62 -12.74
CA GLN A 371 0.73 -7.99 -12.28
C GLN A 371 1.85 -8.21 -11.25
N VAL A 372 1.49 -8.75 -10.08
CA VAL A 372 2.41 -9.12 -9.00
C VAL A 372 2.39 -10.64 -8.83
N GLY A 373 3.46 -11.30 -9.24
CA GLY A 373 3.58 -12.76 -9.14
C GLY A 373 2.88 -13.51 -10.27
N GLY A 374 3.08 -13.11 -11.53
CA GLY A 374 2.56 -13.82 -12.69
C GLY A 374 3.25 -15.16 -12.95
N ASN A 375 2.54 -16.10 -13.60
CA ASN A 375 3.02 -17.44 -13.94
C ASN A 375 3.65 -18.17 -12.74
N GLU A 376 2.78 -18.50 -11.79
CA GLU A 376 3.15 -19.16 -10.54
C GLU A 376 4.15 -18.37 -9.67
N GLY A 377 3.98 -17.05 -9.57
CA GLY A 377 4.82 -16.19 -8.72
C GLY A 377 6.21 -15.90 -9.30
N SER A 378 6.43 -16.14 -10.59
CA SER A 378 7.78 -16.11 -11.19
C SER A 378 8.28 -14.73 -11.59
N TYR A 379 7.41 -13.73 -11.70
CA TYR A 379 7.77 -12.37 -12.11
C TYR A 379 6.69 -11.33 -11.77
N CYS A 380 7.03 -10.05 -11.98
CA CYS A 380 6.09 -8.92 -12.03
C CYS A 380 6.12 -8.30 -13.44
N ARG A 381 4.99 -7.77 -13.91
CA ARG A 381 4.93 -7.07 -15.21
C ARG A 381 3.79 -6.07 -15.26
N ILE A 382 3.87 -5.14 -16.21
CA ILE A 382 2.79 -4.21 -16.53
C ILE A 382 2.28 -4.56 -17.92
N PHE A 383 0.97 -4.77 -18.00
CA PHE A 383 0.23 -4.73 -19.25
C PHE A 383 -0.40 -3.36 -19.43
N ASP A 384 -0.24 -2.79 -20.60
CA ASP A 384 -0.98 -1.59 -20.97
C ASP A 384 -2.38 -1.93 -21.50
N TRP A 385 -3.12 -0.89 -21.91
CA TRP A 385 -4.49 -1.00 -22.41
C TRP A 385 -4.64 -1.87 -23.66
N GLN A 386 -3.57 -2.07 -24.43
CA GLN A 386 -3.55 -2.92 -25.62
C GLN A 386 -3.11 -4.35 -25.30
N ARG A 387 -2.96 -4.69 -24.01
CA ARG A 387 -2.39 -5.95 -23.49
C ARG A 387 -0.94 -6.17 -23.91
N ARG A 388 -0.20 -5.10 -24.19
CA ARG A 388 1.24 -5.15 -24.47
C ARG A 388 1.99 -5.28 -23.16
N ILE A 389 3.00 -6.13 -23.12
CA ILE A 389 3.93 -6.16 -21.98
C ILE A 389 4.85 -4.95 -22.14
N VAL A 390 4.64 -3.95 -21.30
CA VAL A 390 5.34 -2.66 -21.42
C VAL A 390 6.41 -2.47 -20.34
N ALA A 391 6.35 -3.26 -19.27
CA ALA A 391 7.41 -3.36 -18.27
C ALA A 391 7.46 -4.77 -17.68
N PHE A 392 8.65 -5.23 -17.30
CA PHE A 392 8.89 -6.56 -16.78
C PHE A 392 9.96 -6.57 -15.69
N SER A 393 9.78 -7.41 -14.66
CA SER A 393 10.73 -7.59 -13.56
C SER A 393 10.74 -9.04 -13.08
N TYR A 394 11.93 -9.56 -12.79
CA TYR A 394 12.12 -10.91 -12.25
C TYR A 394 11.83 -11.02 -10.74
N PHE A 395 11.20 -10.03 -10.11
CA PHE A 395 10.79 -10.11 -8.71
C PHE A 395 9.79 -11.26 -8.49
N LYS A 396 10.06 -12.10 -7.49
CA LYS A 396 9.26 -13.29 -7.17
C LYS A 396 8.65 -13.16 -5.77
N PRO A 397 7.34 -12.88 -5.64
CA PRO A 397 6.70 -12.87 -4.34
C PRO A 397 6.61 -14.29 -3.75
N THR A 398 6.74 -14.42 -2.43
CA THR A 398 6.76 -15.69 -1.69
C THR A 398 5.47 -15.93 -0.92
N VAL A 399 5.01 -17.17 -0.90
CA VAL A 399 3.81 -17.59 -0.13
C VAL A 399 4.06 -17.40 1.36
N GLY A 400 3.03 -16.94 2.09
CA GLY A 400 3.08 -16.63 3.52
C GLY A 400 3.85 -15.35 3.88
N THR A 401 4.30 -14.59 2.87
CA THR A 401 4.93 -13.27 3.07
C THR A 401 3.93 -12.17 2.75
N ARG A 402 3.84 -11.21 3.66
CA ARG A 402 2.97 -10.03 3.52
C ARG A 402 3.74 -8.89 2.86
N TYR A 403 3.13 -8.29 1.85
CA TYR A 403 3.73 -7.19 1.07
C TYR A 403 2.89 -5.93 1.18
N ARG A 404 3.55 -4.76 1.26
CA ARG A 404 2.90 -3.46 1.00
C ARG A 404 3.06 -3.15 -0.49
N ILE A 405 1.97 -3.23 -1.24
CA ILE A 405 1.96 -3.00 -2.69
C ILE A 405 1.34 -1.64 -2.96
N ARG A 406 1.97 -0.90 -3.88
CA ARG A 406 1.46 0.39 -4.36
C ARG A 406 1.50 0.42 -5.87
N ALA A 407 0.36 0.78 -6.47
CA ALA A 407 0.23 1.04 -7.88
C ALA A 407 -0.13 2.51 -8.09
N GLU A 408 0.65 3.18 -8.94
CA GLU A 408 0.45 4.60 -9.26
C GLU A 408 0.21 4.78 -10.74
N LEU A 409 -0.68 5.72 -11.02
CA LEU A 409 -0.99 6.27 -12.32
C LEU A 409 -0.82 7.80 -12.23
N VAL A 410 0.31 8.33 -12.69
CA VAL A 410 0.67 9.76 -12.53
C VAL A 410 1.22 10.31 -13.84
N ASP A 411 0.67 11.42 -14.36
CA ASP A 411 1.19 12.15 -15.54
C ASP A 411 1.55 11.21 -16.73
N ASN A 412 0.74 10.18 -16.98
CA ASN A 412 0.93 9.14 -18.03
C ASN A 412 1.95 8.05 -17.71
N ARG A 413 2.23 7.83 -16.42
CA ARG A 413 3.17 6.82 -15.96
C ARG A 413 2.51 5.83 -15.02
N LEU A 414 2.67 4.54 -15.34
CA LEU A 414 2.31 3.42 -14.49
C LEU A 414 3.53 3.01 -13.66
N ARG A 415 3.38 2.92 -12.34
CA ARG A 415 4.41 2.41 -11.44
C ARG A 415 3.84 1.34 -10.55
N LEU A 416 4.59 0.26 -10.40
CA LEU A 416 4.35 -0.81 -9.44
C LEU A 416 5.49 -0.77 -8.41
N LEU A 417 5.15 -0.55 -7.15
CA LEU A 417 6.08 -0.57 -6.03
C LEU A 417 5.71 -1.69 -5.06
N ILE A 418 6.72 -2.37 -4.53
CA ILE A 418 6.58 -3.39 -3.50
C ILE A 418 7.54 -3.02 -2.36
N ASP A 419 6.99 -2.88 -1.14
CA ASP A 419 7.71 -2.46 0.07
C ASP A 419 8.53 -1.16 -0.14
N GLY A 420 7.95 -0.22 -0.88
CA GLY A 420 8.55 1.08 -1.19
C GLY A 420 9.60 1.08 -2.32
N ARG A 421 9.88 -0.07 -2.94
CA ARG A 421 10.81 -0.18 -4.08
C ARG A 421 10.05 -0.27 -5.39
N THR A 422 10.40 0.54 -6.38
CA THR A 422 9.87 0.41 -7.74
C THR A 422 10.31 -0.91 -8.36
N VAL A 423 9.34 -1.75 -8.71
CA VAL A 423 9.55 -3.08 -9.33
C VAL A 423 9.33 -3.02 -10.83
N CYS A 424 8.29 -2.32 -11.29
CA CYS A 424 8.03 -2.05 -12.70
C CYS A 424 7.63 -0.59 -12.89
N GLU A 425 8.02 0.01 -14.01
CA GLU A 425 7.67 1.38 -14.40
C GLU A 425 7.50 1.45 -15.92
N TYR A 426 6.48 2.17 -16.37
CA TYR A 426 6.22 2.43 -17.78
C TYR A 426 5.61 3.82 -17.95
N GLN A 427 6.11 4.58 -18.93
CA GLN A 427 5.52 5.83 -19.34
C GLN A 427 4.85 5.64 -20.71
N ASP A 428 3.57 5.95 -20.78
CA ASP A 428 2.81 5.96 -22.03
C ASP A 428 2.84 7.36 -22.63
N LEU A 429 2.75 7.40 -23.95
CA LEU A 429 2.76 8.62 -24.75
C LEU A 429 1.39 9.26 -24.82
N TYR A 430 0.35 8.49 -24.48
CA TYR A 430 -1.02 8.96 -24.41
C TYR A 430 -1.46 9.20 -22.98
N PRO A 431 -2.30 10.22 -22.75
CA PRO A 431 -2.93 10.40 -21.46
C PRO A 431 -3.76 9.20 -21.04
N PHE A 432 -3.43 8.68 -19.87
CA PHE A 432 -4.18 7.61 -19.29
C PHE A 432 -5.53 8.12 -18.77
N THR A 433 -6.60 7.45 -19.17
CA THR A 433 -7.95 7.65 -18.63
C THR A 433 -8.36 6.46 -17.79
N SER A 434 -7.82 6.35 -16.56
CA SER A 434 -8.38 5.39 -15.62
C SER A 434 -9.50 6.03 -14.83
N SER A 435 -10.50 5.22 -14.54
CA SER A 435 -11.70 5.60 -13.81
C SER A 435 -12.00 4.67 -12.66
N TYR A 436 -11.58 3.41 -12.72
CA TYR A 436 -11.80 2.44 -11.65
C TYR A 436 -10.54 1.67 -11.32
N VAL A 437 -10.47 1.23 -10.07
CA VAL A 437 -9.39 0.38 -9.55
C VAL A 437 -9.96 -0.97 -9.17
N THR A 438 -9.29 -2.04 -9.59
CA THR A 438 -9.74 -3.42 -9.43
C THR A 438 -8.62 -4.28 -8.85
N LEU A 439 -8.88 -4.98 -7.75
CA LEU A 439 -8.00 -6.04 -7.26
C LEU A 439 -8.16 -7.28 -8.13
N TYR A 440 -7.06 -7.99 -8.40
CA TYR A 440 -7.04 -9.18 -9.25
C TYR A 440 -6.29 -10.34 -8.59
N ALA A 441 -6.92 -11.51 -8.59
CA ALA A 441 -6.37 -12.78 -8.15
C ALA A 441 -6.82 -13.90 -9.10
N TYR A 442 -5.95 -14.88 -9.38
CA TYR A 442 -6.30 -16.03 -10.25
C TYR A 442 -6.56 -17.33 -9.47
N TYR A 443 -5.91 -17.53 -8.33
CA TYR A 443 -6.17 -18.68 -7.45
C TYR A 443 -6.81 -18.23 -6.14
N SER A 444 -7.39 -19.18 -5.42
CA SER A 444 -7.90 -18.96 -4.07
C SER A 444 -6.76 -18.63 -3.09
N GLY A 445 -7.11 -18.04 -1.95
CA GLY A 445 -6.18 -17.73 -0.87
C GLY A 445 -5.29 -16.50 -1.11
N LYS A 446 -5.75 -15.53 -1.91
CA LYS A 446 -5.11 -14.22 -2.06
C LYS A 446 -5.84 -13.22 -1.18
N ALA A 447 -5.17 -12.78 -0.12
CA ALA A 447 -5.74 -11.90 0.88
C ALA A 447 -5.31 -10.46 0.64
N PHE A 448 -6.25 -9.52 0.72
CA PHE A 448 -6.03 -8.08 0.56
C PHE A 448 -6.66 -7.31 1.73
N ASP A 449 -5.94 -6.33 2.27
CA ASP A 449 -6.44 -5.45 3.34
C ASP A 449 -5.72 -4.09 3.36
N ARG A 450 -6.10 -3.19 4.29
CA ARG A 450 -5.50 -1.86 4.49
C ARG A 450 -5.39 -1.06 3.19
N ILE A 451 -6.47 -1.08 2.41
CA ILE A 451 -6.54 -0.47 1.08
C ILE A 451 -6.79 1.03 1.23
N ARG A 452 -5.99 1.81 0.52
CA ARG A 452 -6.14 3.26 0.39
C ARG A 452 -6.09 3.63 -1.08
N ILE A 453 -7.14 4.28 -1.57
CA ILE A 453 -7.17 4.83 -2.93
C ILE A 453 -7.22 6.35 -2.82
N SER A 454 -6.27 7.00 -3.45
CA SER A 454 -6.14 8.46 -3.50
C SER A 454 -6.19 8.93 -4.95
N ALA A 455 -6.80 10.10 -5.18
CA ALA A 455 -6.68 10.80 -6.45
C ALA A 455 -6.34 12.28 -6.20
N ARG A 456 -5.50 12.86 -7.07
CA ARG A 456 -5.10 14.27 -6.91
C ARG A 456 -6.19 15.21 -7.41
N GLY A 457 -6.65 16.11 -6.54
CA GLY A 457 -7.61 17.15 -6.88
C GLY A 457 -7.02 18.22 -7.81
N THR A 458 -7.57 18.28 -9.04
CA THR A 458 -7.42 19.29 -10.11
C THR A 458 -5.99 19.57 -10.63
N PRO A 459 -5.73 19.41 -11.95
CA PRO A 459 -4.43 19.73 -12.52
C PRO A 459 -4.11 21.22 -12.40
N ARG A 460 -2.98 21.56 -11.74
CA ARG A 460 -2.56 22.96 -11.47
C ARG A 460 -2.29 23.78 -12.74
N ARG A 461 -2.13 23.14 -13.90
CA ARG A 461 -2.18 23.72 -15.25
C ARG A 461 -2.65 22.65 -16.22
N LEU A 462 -3.74 22.90 -16.95
CA LEU A 462 -4.11 22.05 -18.09
C LEU A 462 -3.11 22.32 -19.22
N PRO A 463 -2.38 21.32 -19.72
CA PRO A 463 -1.50 21.50 -20.87
C PRO A 463 -2.32 21.94 -22.09
N ALA A 464 -1.73 22.70 -23.01
CA ALA A 464 -2.47 23.25 -24.16
C ALA A 464 -3.10 22.15 -25.04
N ILE A 465 -2.53 20.94 -25.00
CA ILE A 465 -3.02 19.73 -25.69
C ILE A 465 -4.22 19.06 -25.02
N ALA A 466 -4.58 19.42 -23.77
CA ALA A 466 -5.57 18.70 -22.97
C ALA A 466 -6.96 18.65 -23.61
N ILE A 467 -7.35 19.65 -24.40
CA ILE A 467 -8.62 19.64 -25.12
C ILE A 467 -8.58 18.58 -26.23
N GLY A 468 -7.49 18.52 -26.98
CA GLY A 468 -7.27 17.47 -27.98
C GLY A 468 -7.21 16.08 -27.34
N ASP A 469 -6.55 15.97 -26.17
CA ASP A 469 -6.51 14.74 -25.39
C ASP A 469 -7.93 14.32 -24.96
N PHE A 470 -8.74 15.25 -24.44
CA PHE A 470 -10.13 14.99 -24.04
C PHE A 470 -11.02 14.54 -25.23
N CYS A 471 -10.88 15.17 -26.40
CA CYS A 471 -11.59 14.75 -27.61
C CYS A 471 -11.14 13.35 -28.07
N ALA A 472 -9.83 13.08 -28.07
CA ALA A 472 -9.28 11.78 -28.44
C ALA A 472 -9.76 10.68 -27.49
N GLN A 473 -9.89 10.99 -26.19
CA GLN A 473 -10.42 10.08 -25.18
C GLN A 473 -11.88 9.68 -25.41
N ARG A 474 -12.66 10.53 -26.09
CA ARG A 474 -14.05 10.24 -26.48
C ARG A 474 -14.18 9.66 -27.88
N GLU A 475 -13.05 9.23 -28.46
CA GLU A 475 -12.93 8.74 -29.83
C GLU A 475 -13.37 9.74 -30.91
N ASP A 476 -13.49 11.03 -30.56
CA ASP A 476 -13.73 12.11 -31.51
C ASP A 476 -12.39 12.54 -32.14
N TYR A 477 -11.84 11.64 -32.96
CA TYR A 477 -10.54 11.83 -33.57
C TYR A 477 -10.51 12.99 -34.58
N LEU A 478 -11.66 13.45 -35.08
CA LEU A 478 -11.70 14.64 -35.96
C LEU A 478 -11.40 15.89 -35.14
N GLU A 479 -12.20 16.09 -34.10
CA GLU A 479 -12.08 17.26 -33.23
C GLU A 479 -10.71 17.22 -32.54
N ALA A 480 -10.27 16.07 -32.05
CA ALA A 480 -8.95 15.90 -31.47
C ALA A 480 -7.84 16.34 -32.43
N ALA A 481 -7.86 15.86 -33.69
CA ALA A 481 -6.86 16.23 -34.69
C ALA A 481 -6.86 17.75 -34.96
N GLN A 482 -8.03 18.39 -34.99
CA GLN A 482 -8.15 19.84 -35.20
C GLN A 482 -7.59 20.62 -34.00
N GLN A 483 -7.91 20.21 -32.78
CA GLN A 483 -7.40 20.84 -31.56
C GLN A 483 -5.88 20.70 -31.45
N TYR A 484 -5.33 19.52 -31.74
CA TYR A 484 -3.88 19.34 -31.80
C TYR A 484 -3.22 20.15 -32.92
N ALA A 485 -3.84 20.24 -34.10
CA ALA A 485 -3.33 21.05 -35.20
C ALA A 485 -3.22 22.53 -34.80
N LYS A 486 -4.22 23.04 -34.07
CA LYS A 486 -4.22 24.41 -33.53
C LYS A 486 -3.05 24.63 -32.57
N VAL A 487 -2.88 23.74 -31.58
CA VAL A 487 -1.76 23.82 -30.63
C VAL A 487 -0.40 23.74 -31.33
N ALA A 488 -0.27 22.85 -32.31
CA ALA A 488 0.95 22.71 -33.11
C ALA A 488 1.26 23.98 -33.94
N SER A 489 0.24 24.68 -34.42
CA SER A 489 0.38 25.94 -35.17
C SER A 489 0.73 27.13 -34.28
N ASP A 490 0.18 27.18 -33.06
CA ASP A 490 0.40 28.26 -32.10
C ASP A 490 1.76 28.14 -31.38
N HIS A 491 2.37 26.95 -31.38
CA HIS A 491 3.63 26.65 -30.68
C HIS A 491 4.72 26.04 -31.57
N PRO A 492 5.08 26.65 -32.72
CA PRO A 492 5.97 26.04 -33.70
C PRO A 492 7.40 25.86 -33.17
N GLY A 493 7.97 24.67 -33.34
CA GLY A 493 9.35 24.36 -32.95
C GLY A 493 9.59 24.22 -31.45
N THR A 494 8.53 24.15 -30.65
CA THR A 494 8.58 23.82 -29.22
C THR A 494 8.24 22.33 -29.00
N ALA A 495 8.69 21.75 -27.88
CA ALA A 495 8.38 20.36 -27.54
C ALA A 495 6.87 20.07 -27.50
N MET A 496 6.08 21.03 -26.99
CA MET A 496 4.60 20.91 -26.93
C MET A 496 3.96 20.97 -28.32
N GLY A 497 4.47 21.82 -29.21
CA GLY A 497 3.98 21.88 -30.60
C GLY A 497 4.35 20.63 -31.40
N GLU A 498 5.50 20.02 -31.12
CA GLU A 498 5.91 18.73 -31.70
C GLU A 498 5.07 17.57 -31.17
N GLU A 499 4.80 17.51 -29.87
CA GLU A 499 3.88 16.54 -29.27
C GLU A 499 2.47 16.65 -29.87
N ALA A 500 1.93 17.87 -29.95
CA ALA A 500 0.62 18.11 -30.54
C ALA A 500 0.57 17.63 -31.99
N ARG A 501 1.61 17.93 -32.79
CA ARG A 501 1.69 17.49 -34.18
C ARG A 501 1.81 15.98 -34.33
N TYR A 502 2.53 15.32 -33.43
CA TYR A 502 2.58 13.86 -33.37
C TYR A 502 1.18 13.27 -33.09
N LYS A 503 0.49 13.78 -32.05
CA LYS A 503 -0.87 13.39 -31.66
C LYS A 503 -1.92 13.69 -32.74
N GLN A 504 -1.78 14.79 -33.47
CA GLN A 504 -2.59 15.08 -34.66
C GLN A 504 -2.48 13.95 -35.68
N GLY A 505 -1.26 13.54 -36.04
CA GLY A 505 -1.06 12.47 -37.02
C GLY A 505 -1.62 11.13 -36.56
N LEU A 506 -1.55 10.82 -35.27
CA LEU A 506 -2.17 9.64 -34.67
C LEU A 506 -3.70 9.61 -34.82
N CYS A 507 -4.36 10.73 -34.54
CA CYS A 507 -5.80 10.84 -34.73
C CYS A 507 -6.20 10.71 -36.21
N LEU A 508 -5.41 11.27 -37.13
CA LEU A 508 -5.63 11.10 -38.57
C LEU A 508 -5.45 9.65 -39.02
N GLN A 509 -4.43 8.95 -38.49
CA GLN A 509 -4.22 7.54 -38.76
C GLN A 509 -5.38 6.67 -38.25
N ARG A 510 -5.92 6.94 -37.06
CA ARG A 510 -7.11 6.26 -36.49
C ARG A 510 -8.38 6.48 -37.31
N ARG A 511 -8.43 7.56 -38.09
CA ARG A 511 -9.51 7.84 -39.07
C ARG A 511 -9.26 7.24 -40.45
N SER A 512 -8.23 6.41 -40.60
CA SER A 512 -7.81 5.87 -41.90
C SER A 512 -7.39 6.96 -42.90
N ASP A 513 -6.83 8.08 -42.42
CA ASP A 513 -6.17 9.11 -43.24
C ASP A 513 -4.64 9.08 -43.04
N PRO A 514 -3.95 8.10 -43.64
CA PRO A 514 -2.52 7.97 -43.46
C PRO A 514 -1.71 9.01 -44.25
N ALA A 515 -2.29 9.63 -45.29
CA ALA A 515 -1.64 10.71 -46.02
C ALA A 515 -1.62 11.99 -45.19
N GLY A 516 -2.73 12.30 -44.50
CA GLY A 516 -2.79 13.39 -43.53
C GLY A 516 -1.87 13.16 -42.34
N ALA A 517 -1.79 11.93 -41.82
CA ALA A 517 -0.85 11.58 -40.74
C ALA A 517 0.61 11.81 -41.16
N GLU A 518 0.99 11.34 -42.35
CA GLU A 518 2.34 11.50 -42.87
C GLU A 518 2.69 12.96 -43.15
N SER A 519 1.74 13.73 -43.66
CA SER A 519 1.88 15.19 -43.82
C SER A 519 2.14 15.87 -42.48
N ALA A 520 1.35 15.56 -41.44
CA ALA A 520 1.56 16.10 -40.10
C ALA A 520 2.95 15.74 -39.54
N TRP A 521 3.35 14.47 -39.65
CA TRP A 521 4.64 14.00 -39.13
C TRP A 521 5.86 14.47 -39.94
N SER A 522 5.69 14.84 -41.22
CA SER A 522 6.76 15.40 -42.06
C SER A 522 7.32 16.72 -41.50
N HIS A 523 6.50 17.44 -40.71
CA HIS A 523 6.87 18.71 -40.08
C HIS A 523 7.42 18.54 -38.65
N LEU A 524 7.66 17.31 -38.17
CA LEU A 524 8.38 17.05 -36.92
C LEU A 524 9.90 17.19 -37.17
N ARG A 525 10.61 17.87 -36.25
CA ARG A 525 12.07 17.99 -36.32
C ARG A 525 12.73 16.73 -35.78
N THR A 526 14.02 16.52 -36.07
CA THR A 526 14.80 15.40 -35.52
C THR A 526 14.74 15.39 -33.99
N GLY A 527 14.39 14.25 -33.37
CA GLY A 527 14.24 14.13 -31.91
C GLY A 527 13.20 13.08 -31.51
N HIS A 528 12.77 13.11 -30.24
CA HIS A 528 11.86 12.13 -29.63
C HIS A 528 10.58 11.87 -30.44
N TRP A 529 9.78 12.91 -30.70
CA TRP A 529 8.49 12.78 -31.39
C TRP A 529 8.61 12.33 -32.84
N ARG A 530 9.69 12.72 -33.52
CA ARG A 530 9.98 12.22 -34.86
C ARG A 530 10.30 10.73 -34.82
N GLY A 531 11.10 10.30 -33.84
CA GLY A 531 11.36 8.88 -33.61
C GLY A 531 10.10 8.08 -33.29
N MET A 532 9.18 8.64 -32.50
CA MET A 532 7.87 8.03 -32.23
C MET A 532 7.00 7.91 -33.49
N ALA A 533 7.02 8.91 -34.37
CA ALA A 533 6.34 8.83 -35.67
C ALA A 533 7.01 7.80 -36.60
N ASP A 534 8.34 7.71 -36.59
CA ASP A 534 9.09 6.75 -37.39
C ASP A 534 8.81 5.30 -36.94
N LEU A 535 8.59 5.05 -35.64
CA LEU A 535 8.11 3.75 -35.13
C LEU A 535 6.80 3.31 -35.79
N LEU A 536 5.82 4.22 -35.91
CA LEU A 536 4.51 3.92 -36.51
C LEU A 536 4.59 3.67 -38.02
N ARG A 537 5.65 4.13 -38.69
CA ARG A 537 5.89 3.84 -40.10
C ARG A 537 6.36 2.41 -40.31
N TRP A 538 6.97 1.78 -39.31
CA TRP A 538 7.39 0.38 -39.42
C TRP A 538 6.19 -0.53 -39.60
N ASP A 539 5.04 -0.23 -38.98
CA ASP A 539 3.81 -1.00 -39.17
C ASP A 539 3.43 -1.11 -40.66
N ARG A 540 3.60 -0.02 -41.42
CA ARG A 540 3.39 -0.01 -42.88
C ARG A 540 4.47 -0.81 -43.60
N TRP A 541 5.75 -0.59 -43.29
CA TRP A 541 6.84 -1.33 -43.94
C TRP A 541 6.76 -2.83 -43.69
N ILE A 542 6.31 -3.25 -42.51
CA ILE A 542 6.06 -4.65 -42.16
C ILE A 542 4.89 -5.19 -42.99
N ALA A 543 3.80 -4.44 -43.13
CA ALA A 543 2.69 -4.82 -43.99
C ALA A 543 3.09 -4.90 -45.49
N GLU A 544 4.08 -4.11 -45.91
CA GLU A 544 4.67 -4.13 -47.26
C GLU A 544 5.78 -5.19 -47.43
N GLY A 545 6.13 -5.96 -46.40
CA GLY A 545 7.19 -6.99 -46.44
C GLY A 545 8.63 -6.44 -46.42
N ARG A 546 8.82 -5.17 -46.06
CA ARG A 546 10.10 -4.44 -46.08
C ARG A 546 10.88 -4.61 -44.77
N HIS A 547 11.17 -5.85 -44.39
CA HIS A 547 11.76 -6.17 -43.08
C HIS A 547 13.18 -5.62 -42.89
N GLU A 548 14.02 -5.63 -43.93
CA GLU A 548 15.39 -5.08 -43.87
C GLU A 548 15.39 -3.57 -43.59
N ASP A 549 14.46 -2.84 -44.20
CA ASP A 549 14.33 -1.40 -43.98
C ASP A 549 13.93 -1.10 -42.54
N VAL A 550 13.09 -1.95 -41.93
CA VAL A 550 12.69 -1.84 -40.52
C VAL A 550 13.87 -2.11 -39.59
N LEU A 551 14.65 -3.18 -39.83
CA LEU A 551 15.81 -3.49 -39.00
C LEU A 551 16.87 -2.39 -39.06
N GLN A 552 17.21 -1.92 -40.27
CA GLN A 552 18.17 -0.84 -40.44
C GLN A 552 17.68 0.46 -39.79
N ALA A 553 16.40 0.80 -39.96
CA ALA A 553 15.81 1.97 -39.33
C ALA A 553 15.75 1.86 -37.81
N MET A 554 15.49 0.66 -37.27
CA MET A 554 15.46 0.42 -35.83
C MET A 554 16.84 0.62 -35.21
N THR A 555 17.90 0.05 -35.78
CA THR A 555 19.27 0.25 -35.31
C THR A 555 19.69 1.72 -35.38
N ALA A 556 19.37 2.40 -36.49
CA ALA A 556 19.66 3.82 -36.65
C ALA A 556 18.89 4.69 -35.64
N LEU A 557 17.60 4.40 -35.44
CA LEU A 557 16.76 5.14 -34.51
C LEU A 557 17.24 4.96 -33.07
N TYR A 558 17.51 3.72 -32.66
CA TYR A 558 17.98 3.39 -31.31
C TYR A 558 19.28 4.12 -30.93
N ALA A 559 20.22 4.25 -31.88
CA ALA A 559 21.47 4.96 -31.66
C ALA A 559 21.27 6.45 -31.31
N SER A 560 20.24 7.08 -31.89
CA SER A 560 19.89 8.49 -31.66
C SER A 560 18.78 8.70 -30.63
N ALA A 561 18.16 7.63 -30.14
CA ALA A 561 17.01 7.65 -29.25
C ALA A 561 17.37 8.00 -27.80
N ASP A 562 16.48 8.73 -27.14
CA ASP A 562 16.46 8.85 -25.68
C ASP A 562 15.95 7.56 -25.00
N ASP A 563 16.04 7.50 -23.68
CA ASP A 563 15.73 6.27 -22.92
C ASP A 563 14.26 5.83 -23.04
N ASP A 564 13.34 6.80 -23.15
CA ASP A 564 11.92 6.52 -23.34
C ASP A 564 11.67 5.90 -24.72
N LEU A 565 12.22 6.51 -25.77
CA LEU A 565 12.12 5.98 -27.13
C LEU A 565 12.82 4.62 -27.27
N ARG A 566 13.94 4.37 -26.57
CA ARG A 566 14.58 3.03 -26.52
C ARG A 566 13.69 1.99 -25.88
N THR A 567 12.96 2.35 -24.82
CA THR A 567 11.97 1.48 -24.18
C THR A 567 10.83 1.17 -25.14
N GLN A 568 10.34 2.17 -25.86
CA GLN A 568 9.30 1.99 -26.88
C GLN A 568 9.78 1.10 -28.04
N ILE A 569 11.03 1.26 -28.50
CA ILE A 569 11.63 0.37 -29.51
C ILE A 569 11.67 -1.09 -29.01
N ALA A 570 12.06 -1.32 -27.76
CA ALA A 570 12.12 -2.67 -27.18
C ALA A 570 10.74 -3.32 -27.01
N VAL A 571 9.70 -2.55 -26.67
CA VAL A 571 8.31 -3.03 -26.64
C VAL A 571 7.83 -3.37 -28.05
N ARG A 572 8.09 -2.48 -29.03
CA ARG A 572 7.70 -2.67 -30.42
C ARG A 572 8.44 -3.83 -31.10
N TRP A 573 9.69 -4.07 -30.73
CA TRP A 573 10.45 -5.25 -31.15
C TRP A 573 9.67 -6.55 -30.92
N ALA A 574 9.10 -6.73 -29.72
CA ALA A 574 8.36 -7.93 -29.38
C ALA A 574 7.14 -8.13 -30.30
N GLU A 575 6.45 -7.05 -30.66
CA GLU A 575 5.29 -7.09 -31.58
C GLU A 575 5.68 -7.37 -33.03
N TYR A 576 6.82 -6.85 -33.47
CA TYR A 576 7.29 -7.02 -34.85
C TYR A 576 7.87 -8.40 -35.07
N VAL A 577 8.67 -8.87 -34.13
CA VAL A 577 9.40 -10.13 -34.29
C VAL A 577 8.51 -11.33 -33.98
N ALA A 578 7.56 -11.27 -33.04
CA ALA A 578 6.70 -12.41 -32.72
C ALA A 578 5.93 -13.02 -33.92
N PRO A 579 5.20 -12.26 -34.76
CA PRO A 579 4.49 -12.81 -35.92
C PRO A 579 5.45 -13.23 -37.04
N LEU A 580 6.58 -12.52 -37.21
CA LEU A 580 7.58 -12.82 -38.23
C LEU A 580 8.39 -14.07 -37.87
N ASN A 581 8.66 -14.30 -36.60
CA ASN A 581 9.30 -15.50 -36.08
C ASN A 581 8.41 -16.73 -36.33
N ARG A 582 7.09 -16.59 -36.16
CA ARG A 582 6.13 -17.64 -36.51
C ARG A 582 6.11 -17.93 -38.02
N ALA A 583 6.08 -16.88 -38.85
CA ALA A 583 6.13 -17.04 -40.31
C ALA A 583 7.47 -17.63 -40.79
N ALA A 584 8.59 -17.27 -40.15
CA ALA A 584 9.91 -17.81 -40.45
C ALA A 584 10.02 -19.29 -40.05
N TYR A 585 9.40 -19.69 -38.93
CA TYR A 585 9.24 -21.10 -38.55
C TYR A 585 8.45 -21.88 -39.60
N ASP A 586 7.30 -21.34 -40.04
CA ASP A 586 6.42 -22.00 -41.02
C ASP A 586 7.05 -22.09 -42.43
N SER A 587 7.91 -21.14 -42.80
CA SER A 587 8.56 -21.06 -44.12
C SER A 587 9.98 -21.62 -44.17
N GLY A 588 10.62 -21.85 -43.03
CA GLY A 588 12.01 -22.29 -42.93
C GLY A 588 13.07 -21.21 -43.18
N ASP A 589 12.70 -19.93 -43.24
CA ASP A 589 13.64 -18.80 -43.45
C ASP A 589 14.41 -18.43 -42.17
N LEU A 590 15.35 -19.29 -41.77
CA LEU A 590 16.20 -19.08 -40.60
C LEU A 590 17.16 -17.90 -40.75
N ALA A 591 17.46 -17.46 -41.98
CA ALA A 591 18.36 -16.34 -42.21
C ALA A 591 17.76 -15.02 -41.68
N MET A 592 16.43 -14.87 -41.76
CA MET A 592 15.73 -13.73 -41.19
C MET A 592 15.77 -13.74 -39.65
N VAL A 593 15.61 -14.91 -39.02
CA VAL A 593 15.68 -15.08 -37.56
C VAL A 593 17.07 -14.70 -37.03
N GLU A 594 18.14 -15.11 -37.72
CA GLU A 594 19.52 -14.75 -37.36
C GLU A 594 19.78 -13.23 -37.45
N ARG A 595 19.21 -12.56 -38.46
CA ARG A 595 19.29 -11.09 -38.56
C ARG A 595 18.53 -10.41 -37.41
N TYR A 596 17.39 -10.95 -37.00
CA TYR A 596 16.67 -10.44 -35.83
C TYR A 596 17.50 -10.62 -34.54
N LEU A 597 18.04 -11.80 -34.30
CA LEU A 597 18.91 -12.04 -33.15
C LEU A 597 20.13 -11.10 -33.12
N ALA A 598 20.75 -10.86 -34.28
CA ALA A 598 21.88 -9.94 -34.39
C ALA A 598 21.51 -8.49 -34.00
N VAL A 599 20.35 -7.99 -34.44
CA VAL A 599 19.87 -6.65 -34.06
C VAL A 599 19.54 -6.58 -32.58
N HIS A 600 18.86 -7.60 -32.04
CA HIS A 600 18.60 -7.71 -30.61
C HIS A 600 19.90 -7.64 -29.80
N ASP A 601 20.91 -8.42 -30.17
CA ASP A 601 22.18 -8.49 -29.45
C ASP A 601 22.98 -7.18 -29.54
N GLN A 602 22.83 -6.47 -30.67
CA GLN A 602 23.49 -5.21 -30.90
C GLN A 602 22.91 -4.06 -30.06
N ILE A 603 21.57 -3.98 -29.91
CA ILE A 603 20.92 -2.78 -29.35
C ILE A 603 19.94 -3.06 -28.20
N LEU A 604 19.43 -4.28 -28.01
CA LEU A 604 18.40 -4.63 -27.02
C LEU A 604 18.85 -5.63 -25.96
N GLY A 605 20.10 -6.11 -25.98
CA GLY A 605 20.58 -7.18 -25.09
C GLY A 605 20.55 -6.87 -23.59
N ASP A 606 20.32 -5.62 -23.19
CA ASP A 606 20.13 -5.18 -21.80
C ASP A 606 18.64 -4.94 -21.43
N ARG A 607 17.72 -5.08 -22.39
CA ARG A 607 16.29 -4.81 -22.21
C ARG A 607 15.50 -6.09 -21.98
N ILE A 608 15.24 -6.37 -20.70
CA ILE A 608 14.50 -7.56 -20.22
C ILE A 608 13.15 -7.77 -20.94
N VAL A 609 12.48 -6.70 -21.38
CA VAL A 609 11.19 -6.79 -22.10
C VAL A 609 11.29 -7.50 -23.45
N ALA A 610 12.48 -7.50 -24.09
CA ALA A 610 12.73 -8.15 -25.38
C ALA A 610 13.22 -9.61 -25.26
N ASP A 611 13.65 -10.03 -24.08
CA ASP A 611 14.27 -11.34 -23.83
C ASP A 611 13.37 -12.51 -24.20
N SER A 612 12.05 -12.42 -23.95
CA SER A 612 11.11 -13.49 -24.26
C SER A 612 10.99 -13.75 -25.77
N THR A 613 10.94 -12.69 -26.57
CA THR A 613 10.88 -12.79 -28.03
C THR A 613 12.21 -13.25 -28.62
N ALA A 614 13.34 -12.81 -28.06
CA ALA A 614 14.66 -13.30 -28.45
C ALA A 614 14.84 -14.79 -28.14
N ALA A 615 14.38 -15.25 -26.98
CA ALA A 615 14.34 -16.66 -26.64
C ALA A 615 13.46 -17.46 -27.61
N ASP A 616 12.27 -16.97 -27.97
CA ASP A 616 11.44 -17.62 -28.99
C ASP A 616 12.14 -17.68 -30.38
N CYS A 617 12.99 -16.70 -30.72
CA CYS A 617 13.79 -16.73 -31.96
C CYS A 617 14.90 -17.80 -31.92
N LEU A 618 15.63 -17.91 -30.81
CA LEU A 618 16.61 -18.98 -30.60
C LEU A 618 15.96 -20.36 -30.68
N HIS A 619 14.73 -20.48 -30.18
CA HIS A 619 13.93 -21.70 -30.30
C HIS A 619 13.70 -22.05 -31.77
N VAL A 620 13.18 -21.12 -32.58
CA VAL A 620 12.92 -21.33 -34.01
C VAL A 620 14.21 -21.64 -34.79
N ALA A 621 15.33 -21.03 -34.41
CA ALA A 621 16.64 -21.32 -34.97
C ALA A 621 17.24 -22.68 -34.54
N GLY A 622 16.58 -23.43 -33.66
CA GLY A 622 17.07 -24.70 -33.14
C GLY A 622 18.27 -24.57 -32.17
N ARG A 623 18.54 -23.38 -31.63
CA ARG A 623 19.66 -23.08 -30.72
C ARG A 623 19.23 -23.23 -29.26
N PHE A 624 18.73 -24.41 -28.92
CA PHE A 624 18.09 -24.68 -27.64
C PHE A 624 19.03 -24.57 -26.43
N GLU A 625 20.27 -25.07 -26.53
CA GLU A 625 21.23 -24.96 -25.41
C GLU A 625 21.60 -23.50 -25.12
N GLU A 626 21.70 -22.68 -26.16
CA GLU A 626 21.97 -21.25 -26.01
C GLU A 626 20.78 -20.52 -25.38
N LEU A 627 19.55 -20.83 -25.79
CA LEU A 627 18.33 -20.31 -25.17
C LEU A 627 18.34 -20.58 -23.66
N ILE A 628 18.65 -21.82 -23.26
CA ILE A 628 18.69 -22.22 -21.84
C ILE A 628 19.80 -21.49 -21.10
N ALA A 629 21.00 -21.39 -21.68
CA ALA A 629 22.14 -20.73 -21.06
C ALA A 629 21.92 -19.22 -20.89
N ARG A 630 21.30 -18.59 -21.89
CA ARG A 630 21.14 -17.14 -21.96
C ARG A 630 19.89 -16.64 -21.22
N TYR A 631 18.82 -17.43 -21.23
CA TYR A 631 17.53 -17.05 -20.63
C TYR A 631 16.98 -18.10 -19.63
N PRO A 632 17.76 -18.55 -18.63
CA PRO A 632 17.35 -19.63 -17.71
C PRO A 632 16.15 -19.27 -16.83
N ARG A 633 15.79 -17.98 -16.76
CA ARG A 633 14.68 -17.46 -15.95
C ARG A 633 13.34 -17.43 -16.69
N LEU A 634 13.29 -17.85 -17.96
CA LEU A 634 12.08 -17.89 -18.78
C LEU A 634 11.52 -19.33 -18.82
N PRO A 635 10.70 -19.74 -17.84
CA PRO A 635 10.35 -21.14 -17.64
C PRO A 635 9.58 -21.74 -18.82
N ILE A 636 8.77 -20.94 -19.53
CA ILE A 636 8.01 -21.41 -20.71
C ILE A 636 8.98 -21.73 -21.86
N GLN A 637 9.87 -20.81 -22.21
CA GLN A 637 10.83 -20.99 -23.31
C GLN A 637 11.84 -22.10 -22.99
N VAL A 638 12.38 -22.12 -21.77
CA VAL A 638 13.32 -23.16 -21.31
C VAL A 638 12.67 -24.55 -21.35
N THR A 639 11.41 -24.67 -20.94
CA THR A 639 10.68 -25.94 -20.99
C THR A 639 10.54 -26.45 -22.42
N LYS A 640 10.17 -25.59 -23.37
CA LYS A 640 10.08 -25.98 -24.79
C LYS A 640 11.46 -26.39 -25.32
N ALA A 641 12.52 -25.65 -25.01
CA ALA A 641 13.87 -25.93 -25.47
C ALA A 641 14.42 -27.27 -24.94
N LEU A 642 14.21 -27.56 -23.65
CA LEU A 642 14.58 -28.84 -23.05
C LEU A 642 13.86 -30.02 -23.70
N TRP A 643 12.60 -29.81 -24.11
CA TRP A 643 11.80 -30.83 -24.77
C TRP A 643 12.36 -31.19 -26.15
N ASP A 644 12.63 -30.16 -26.96
CA ASP A 644 13.15 -30.37 -28.32
C ASP A 644 14.60 -30.90 -28.33
N LEU A 645 15.37 -30.67 -27.26
CA LEU A 645 16.65 -31.33 -27.03
C LEU A 645 16.53 -32.81 -26.61
N GLY A 646 15.32 -33.32 -26.38
CA GLY A 646 15.10 -34.67 -25.90
C GLY A 646 15.51 -34.86 -24.43
N HIS A 647 15.40 -33.81 -23.62
CA HIS A 647 15.62 -33.84 -22.17
C HIS A 647 14.34 -33.66 -21.35
N PRO A 648 13.28 -34.47 -21.57
CA PRO A 648 12.04 -34.37 -20.82
C PRO A 648 12.27 -34.55 -19.32
N GLU A 649 13.24 -35.37 -18.91
CA GLU A 649 13.61 -35.61 -17.51
C GLU A 649 13.99 -34.31 -16.78
N LYS A 650 14.69 -33.38 -17.46
CA LYS A 650 15.07 -32.09 -16.87
C LYS A 650 13.89 -31.13 -16.73
N ILE A 651 12.85 -31.28 -17.54
CA ILE A 651 11.60 -30.52 -17.38
C ILE A 651 10.91 -30.97 -16.10
N ILE A 652 10.89 -32.29 -15.87
CA ILE A 652 10.34 -32.89 -14.65
C ILE A 652 11.14 -32.40 -13.44
N GLU A 653 12.46 -32.57 -13.45
CA GLU A 653 13.33 -32.20 -12.32
C GLU A 653 13.19 -30.72 -11.91
N ASN A 654 12.98 -29.82 -12.88
CA ASN A 654 13.00 -28.38 -12.64
C ASN A 654 11.62 -27.71 -12.55
N TYR A 655 10.55 -28.36 -13.04
CA TYR A 655 9.22 -27.75 -13.19
C TYR A 655 8.03 -28.68 -12.86
N ILE A 656 8.26 -29.85 -12.23
CA ILE A 656 7.17 -30.78 -11.83
C ILE A 656 6.13 -30.16 -10.89
N ASP A 657 6.53 -29.18 -10.08
CA ASP A 657 5.65 -28.42 -9.19
C ASP A 657 4.93 -27.26 -9.88
N LYS A 658 5.12 -27.10 -11.20
CA LYS A 658 4.64 -25.97 -12.01
C LYS A 658 3.73 -26.35 -13.17
N PRO A 659 2.56 -26.97 -12.91
CA PRO A 659 1.72 -27.56 -13.94
C PRO A 659 1.17 -26.56 -14.95
N THR A 660 1.06 -25.26 -14.61
CA THR A 660 0.61 -24.24 -15.56
C THR A 660 1.68 -23.81 -16.57
N VAL A 661 2.95 -24.12 -16.30
CA VAL A 661 4.07 -23.89 -17.23
C VAL A 661 4.21 -25.08 -18.18
N VAL A 662 4.14 -26.30 -17.62
CA VAL A 662 4.39 -27.54 -18.37
C VAL A 662 3.21 -27.88 -19.30
N ARG A 663 1.95 -27.75 -18.85
CA ARG A 663 0.78 -28.15 -19.66
C ARG A 663 0.63 -27.34 -20.97
N PRO A 664 0.58 -25.99 -20.97
CA PRO A 664 0.34 -25.23 -22.20
C PRO A 664 1.49 -25.36 -23.21
N ALA A 665 2.73 -25.50 -22.74
CA ALA A 665 3.89 -25.65 -23.63
C ALA A 665 3.79 -26.92 -24.49
N PHE A 666 3.31 -28.02 -23.91
CA PHE A 666 3.17 -29.31 -24.59
C PHE A 666 1.89 -29.42 -25.42
N TRP A 667 0.77 -28.86 -24.92
CA TRP A 667 -0.50 -28.82 -25.67
C TRP A 667 -0.39 -27.96 -26.94
N ASN A 668 0.27 -26.80 -26.85
CA ASN A 668 0.48 -25.93 -28.01
C ASN A 668 1.44 -26.54 -29.05
N ALA A 669 2.28 -27.49 -28.65
CA ALA A 669 3.15 -28.24 -29.55
C ALA A 669 2.45 -29.47 -30.17
N GLY A 670 1.19 -29.75 -29.83
CA GLY A 670 0.48 -30.95 -30.26
C GLY A 670 0.96 -32.25 -29.58
N ARG A 671 1.76 -32.14 -28.52
CA ARG A 671 2.43 -33.26 -27.83
C ARG A 671 1.75 -33.62 -26.49
N GLY A 672 0.52 -33.15 -26.28
CA GLY A 672 -0.29 -33.46 -25.09
C GLY A 672 -0.35 -34.96 -24.70
N PRO A 673 -0.47 -35.91 -25.66
CA PRO A 673 -0.46 -37.35 -25.36
C PRO A 673 0.84 -37.88 -24.75
N GLU A 674 1.98 -37.25 -25.02
CA GLU A 674 3.28 -37.69 -24.51
C GLU A 674 3.54 -37.14 -23.11
N LEU A 675 3.01 -35.94 -22.82
CA LEU A 675 2.93 -35.41 -21.47
C LEU A 675 2.04 -36.30 -20.58
N ALA A 676 0.90 -36.76 -21.10
CA ALA A 676 -0.01 -37.67 -20.42
C ALA A 676 0.64 -39.02 -20.05
N ALA A 677 1.51 -39.54 -20.92
CA ALA A 677 2.25 -40.78 -20.66
C ALA A 677 3.35 -40.61 -19.59
N LEU A 678 3.97 -39.42 -19.50
CA LEU A 678 4.96 -39.09 -18.48
C LEU A 678 4.34 -38.72 -17.14
N PHE A 679 3.08 -38.25 -17.15
CA PHE A 679 2.38 -37.69 -15.98
C PHE A 679 0.89 -38.09 -15.92
N PRO A 680 0.58 -39.38 -15.72
CA PRO A 680 -0.80 -39.88 -15.66
C PRO A 680 -1.67 -39.21 -14.59
N GLU A 681 -1.05 -38.74 -13.51
CA GLU A 681 -1.71 -38.08 -12.38
C GLU A 681 -2.13 -36.63 -12.64
N PHE A 682 -1.63 -36.01 -13.72
CA PHE A 682 -1.93 -34.62 -14.10
C PHE A 682 -2.87 -34.51 -15.31
N GLU A 683 -3.31 -35.62 -15.89
CA GLU A 683 -4.31 -35.64 -16.94
C GLU A 683 -5.70 -35.77 -16.31
N ASP A 684 -6.66 -34.95 -16.77
CA ASP A 684 -8.05 -35.38 -16.72
C ASP A 684 -8.25 -36.29 -17.93
N PRO A 685 -8.33 -37.63 -17.74
CA PRO A 685 -8.30 -38.60 -18.83
C PRO A 685 -9.44 -38.39 -19.85
N ASP A 686 -10.46 -37.63 -19.45
CA ASP A 686 -11.69 -37.41 -20.19
C ASP A 686 -11.55 -36.21 -21.15
N ASN A 687 -10.78 -35.18 -20.77
CA ASN A 687 -10.44 -34.05 -21.64
C ASN A 687 -9.52 -34.45 -22.82
N ALA A 688 -8.66 -35.45 -22.62
CA ALA A 688 -7.77 -35.97 -23.66
C ALA A 688 -8.52 -36.75 -24.75
N LEU A 689 -9.54 -37.52 -24.37
CA LEU A 689 -10.39 -38.26 -25.32
C LEU A 689 -11.30 -37.31 -26.11
N TYR A 690 -11.80 -36.24 -25.48
CA TYR A 690 -12.58 -35.20 -26.15
C TYR A 690 -11.77 -34.47 -27.23
N ALA A 691 -10.55 -34.04 -26.91
CA ALA A 691 -9.66 -33.33 -27.84
C ALA A 691 -9.22 -34.17 -29.06
N GLN A 692 -9.24 -35.50 -28.95
CA GLN A 692 -8.88 -36.43 -30.02
C GLN A 692 -10.08 -36.82 -30.92
N GLY A 693 -11.28 -36.27 -30.66
CA GLY A 693 -12.50 -36.64 -31.40
C GLY A 693 -12.98 -38.07 -31.09
N ARG A 694 -12.47 -38.70 -30.04
CA ARG A 694 -12.79 -40.08 -29.63
C ARG A 694 -13.96 -40.09 -28.65
N LEU A 695 -15.03 -39.40 -29.03
CA LEU A 695 -16.22 -39.19 -28.20
C LEU A 695 -16.84 -40.52 -27.75
N THR A 696 -16.84 -41.54 -28.61
CA THR A 696 -17.41 -42.86 -28.32
C THR A 696 -16.68 -43.59 -27.17
N GLU A 697 -15.36 -43.41 -27.06
CA GLU A 697 -14.57 -44.00 -25.96
C GLU A 697 -14.73 -43.22 -24.66
N LEU A 698 -14.80 -41.89 -24.75
CA LEU A 698 -15.14 -41.04 -23.62
C LEU A 698 -16.51 -41.41 -23.02
N ILE A 699 -17.50 -41.62 -23.90
CA ILE A 699 -18.86 -42.06 -23.56
C ILE A 699 -18.87 -43.46 -22.93
N ALA A 700 -18.05 -44.39 -23.43
CA ALA A 700 -17.95 -45.71 -22.83
C ALA A 700 -17.32 -45.69 -21.42
N LYS A 701 -16.46 -44.70 -21.15
CA LYS A 701 -15.71 -44.57 -19.89
C LYS A 701 -16.52 -43.87 -18.80
N ARG A 702 -17.33 -42.87 -19.17
CA ARG A 702 -18.20 -42.09 -18.25
C ARG A 702 -19.60 -41.84 -18.83
N PRO A 703 -20.43 -42.89 -18.94
CA PRO A 703 -21.76 -42.77 -19.54
C PRO A 703 -22.71 -41.84 -18.76
N ASP A 704 -22.48 -41.65 -17.46
CA ASP A 704 -23.37 -40.89 -16.57
C ASP A 704 -22.93 -39.42 -16.34
N ASP A 705 -21.65 -39.08 -16.55
CA ASP A 705 -21.11 -37.73 -16.26
C ASP A 705 -21.14 -36.78 -17.47
N ILE A 706 -21.24 -37.28 -18.71
CA ILE A 706 -21.16 -36.44 -19.91
C ILE A 706 -22.37 -35.50 -20.05
N GLY A 707 -23.56 -35.98 -19.65
CA GLY A 707 -24.75 -35.14 -19.56
C GLY A 707 -24.56 -34.00 -18.55
N ALA A 708 -23.90 -34.27 -17.42
CA ALA A 708 -23.59 -33.28 -16.40
C ALA A 708 -22.48 -32.31 -16.82
N MET A 709 -21.42 -32.78 -17.51
CA MET A 709 -20.34 -31.93 -18.01
C MET A 709 -20.80 -30.95 -19.10
N ILE A 710 -21.71 -31.38 -19.98
CA ILE A 710 -22.33 -30.50 -20.99
C ILE A 710 -23.36 -29.57 -20.31
N MET A 711 -24.09 -30.04 -19.29
CA MET A 711 -25.04 -29.25 -18.52
C MET A 711 -24.40 -28.16 -17.66
N ASP A 712 -23.35 -28.46 -16.87
CA ASP A 712 -22.78 -27.50 -15.92
C ASP A 712 -22.16 -26.28 -16.61
N GLY A 713 -21.50 -26.48 -17.76
CA GLY A 713 -20.92 -25.36 -18.52
C GLY A 713 -21.94 -24.41 -19.15
N GLN A 714 -23.15 -24.89 -19.46
CA GLN A 714 -24.20 -24.13 -20.14
C GLN A 714 -25.27 -23.61 -19.17
N ILE A 715 -25.63 -24.41 -18.15
CA ILE A 715 -26.61 -24.05 -17.11
C ILE A 715 -26.05 -23.01 -16.17
N GLU A 716 -24.79 -23.10 -15.74
CA GLU A 716 -24.19 -22.03 -14.92
C GLU A 716 -24.10 -20.75 -15.71
N ARG A 717 -23.79 -20.81 -17.01
CA ARG A 717 -23.77 -19.62 -17.88
C ARG A 717 -25.17 -19.01 -18.10
N ALA A 718 -26.21 -19.83 -18.20
CA ALA A 718 -27.60 -19.38 -18.34
C ALA A 718 -28.19 -18.85 -17.01
N LYS A 719 -27.88 -19.49 -15.88
CA LYS A 719 -28.21 -19.01 -14.54
C LYS A 719 -27.48 -17.71 -14.21
N GLU A 720 -26.21 -17.61 -14.57
CA GLU A 720 -25.39 -16.40 -14.39
C GLU A 720 -25.92 -15.24 -15.24
N LEU A 721 -26.45 -15.51 -16.45
CA LEU A 721 -27.13 -14.51 -17.28
C LEU A 721 -28.54 -14.12 -16.76
N ALA A 722 -29.24 -15.02 -16.07
CA ALA A 722 -30.56 -14.74 -15.50
C ALA A 722 -30.51 -14.09 -14.10
N LEU A 723 -29.52 -14.45 -13.28
CA LEU A 723 -29.25 -13.88 -11.96
C LEU A 723 -28.68 -12.45 -12.04
N ARG A 724 -28.08 -12.09 -13.17
CA ARG A 724 -27.61 -10.73 -13.45
C ARG A 724 -28.73 -9.70 -13.65
N GLN A 725 -30.01 -10.08 -13.73
CA GLN A 725 -31.16 -9.17 -13.87
C GLN A 725 -31.19 -8.23 -15.09
N GLU A 726 -30.31 -8.32 -16.08
CA GLU A 726 -30.58 -7.69 -17.39
C GLU A 726 -31.78 -8.35 -18.07
N PRO A 727 -32.92 -7.66 -18.25
CA PRO A 727 -34.09 -8.23 -18.92
C PRO A 727 -33.91 -8.06 -20.43
N ARG A 728 -32.84 -8.62 -21.01
CA ARG A 728 -32.60 -8.47 -22.46
C ARG A 728 -33.31 -9.50 -23.32
N SER A 729 -33.92 -10.53 -22.73
CA SER A 729 -34.97 -11.31 -23.42
C SER A 729 -35.80 -12.09 -22.41
N GLY A 730 -37.13 -12.13 -22.60
CA GLY A 730 -38.02 -13.04 -21.87
C GLY A 730 -37.72 -14.54 -22.10
N TRP A 731 -36.64 -14.85 -22.80
CA TRP A 731 -36.16 -16.17 -23.21
C TRP A 731 -35.46 -16.91 -22.06
N ASN A 732 -34.50 -16.27 -21.38
CA ASN A 732 -33.74 -16.89 -20.28
C ASN A 732 -34.62 -17.27 -19.08
N MET A 733 -35.59 -16.42 -18.72
CA MET A 733 -36.51 -16.68 -17.60
C MET A 733 -37.56 -17.76 -17.92
N ARG A 734 -38.01 -17.89 -19.18
CA ARG A 734 -38.91 -18.97 -19.60
C ARG A 734 -38.19 -20.31 -19.73
N MET A 735 -36.94 -20.33 -20.22
CA MET A 735 -36.09 -21.52 -20.27
C MET A 735 -35.85 -22.08 -18.86
N LEU A 736 -35.48 -21.23 -17.90
CA LEU A 736 -35.28 -21.63 -16.51
C LEU A 736 -36.57 -22.17 -15.86
N GLY A 737 -37.70 -21.49 -16.07
CA GLY A 737 -39.00 -21.96 -15.56
C GLY A 737 -39.53 -23.24 -16.20
N ILE A 738 -39.02 -23.64 -17.37
CA ILE A 738 -39.30 -24.92 -18.04
C ILE A 738 -38.30 -26.01 -17.60
N LEU A 739 -37.02 -25.66 -17.39
CA LEU A 739 -35.98 -26.57 -16.87
C LEU A 739 -36.29 -27.04 -15.44
N ASP A 740 -36.93 -26.19 -14.63
CA ASP A 740 -37.45 -26.57 -13.30
C ASP A 740 -38.64 -27.55 -13.37
N GLN A 741 -39.32 -27.65 -14.51
CA GLN A 741 -40.44 -28.59 -14.73
C GLN A 741 -39.98 -29.95 -15.27
N VAL A 742 -38.72 -30.09 -15.70
CA VAL A 742 -38.14 -31.35 -16.16
C VAL A 742 -37.38 -32.01 -15.00
N PRO A 743 -37.78 -33.22 -14.56
CA PRO A 743 -37.10 -33.92 -13.47
C PRO A 743 -35.60 -34.08 -13.74
N GLU A 744 -34.76 -33.89 -12.72
CA GLU A 744 -33.29 -33.90 -12.83
C GLU A 744 -32.71 -35.16 -13.48
N LYS A 745 -33.36 -36.31 -13.29
CA LYS A 745 -33.04 -37.61 -13.90
C LYS A 745 -33.41 -37.73 -15.40
N GLU A 746 -34.26 -36.84 -15.90
CA GLU A 746 -34.74 -36.79 -17.30
C GLU A 746 -34.10 -35.63 -18.09
N ARG A 747 -33.22 -34.86 -17.43
CA ARG A 747 -32.40 -33.78 -17.99
C ARG A 747 -31.20 -34.29 -18.81
N GLN A 748 -31.40 -35.31 -19.63
CA GLN A 748 -30.40 -35.67 -20.64
C GLN A 748 -30.41 -34.62 -21.76
N TYR A 749 -29.32 -34.42 -22.49
CA TYR A 749 -29.29 -33.48 -23.62
C TYR A 749 -29.74 -34.25 -24.88
N PRO A 750 -30.77 -33.80 -25.64
CA PRO A 750 -31.27 -34.54 -26.79
C PRO A 750 -30.19 -34.84 -27.85
N GLU A 751 -29.18 -33.99 -27.97
CA GLU A 751 -27.99 -34.13 -28.82
C GLU A 751 -27.15 -35.35 -28.44
N TYR A 752 -27.00 -35.63 -27.13
CA TYR A 752 -26.31 -36.82 -26.63
C TYR A 752 -27.06 -38.10 -27.01
N LEU A 753 -28.37 -38.11 -26.86
CA LEU A 753 -29.21 -39.26 -27.21
C LEU A 753 -29.31 -39.47 -28.73
N ILE A 754 -29.32 -38.38 -29.52
CA ILE A 754 -29.26 -38.44 -30.99
C ILE A 754 -27.90 -38.95 -31.47
N ALA A 755 -26.80 -38.45 -30.90
CA ALA A 755 -25.44 -38.87 -31.25
C ALA A 755 -25.15 -40.34 -30.88
N THR A 756 -25.83 -40.87 -29.86
CA THR A 756 -25.70 -42.26 -29.40
C THR A 756 -26.73 -43.21 -30.00
N GLY A 757 -27.59 -42.74 -30.91
CA GLY A 757 -28.56 -43.59 -31.60
C GLY A 757 -29.83 -43.94 -30.80
N GLN A 758 -30.04 -43.30 -29.65
CA GLN A 758 -31.13 -43.61 -28.70
C GLN A 758 -32.41 -42.82 -29.03
N TYR A 759 -32.85 -42.91 -30.29
CA TYR A 759 -33.88 -42.05 -30.88
C TYR A 759 -35.27 -42.18 -30.24
N GLU A 760 -35.69 -43.40 -29.87
CA GLU A 760 -36.97 -43.63 -29.18
C GLU A 760 -37.01 -43.03 -27.77
N GLN A 761 -35.85 -42.83 -27.16
CA GLN A 761 -35.75 -42.21 -25.84
C GLN A 761 -35.90 -40.69 -25.95
N VAL A 762 -35.37 -40.09 -27.03
CA VAL A 762 -35.56 -38.68 -27.34
C VAL A 762 -37.03 -38.35 -27.58
N ASP A 763 -37.72 -39.15 -28.39
CA ASP A 763 -39.15 -38.94 -28.64
C ASP A 763 -39.95 -39.11 -27.34
N ARG A 764 -39.72 -40.19 -26.57
CA ARG A 764 -40.42 -40.39 -25.29
C ARG A 764 -40.19 -39.25 -24.28
N LEU A 765 -38.94 -38.84 -24.07
CA LEU A 765 -38.58 -37.85 -23.05
C LEU A 765 -38.98 -36.43 -23.44
N TYR A 766 -38.84 -36.05 -24.71
CA TYR A 766 -39.00 -34.65 -25.11
C TYR A 766 -40.27 -34.38 -25.91
N HIS A 767 -41.05 -35.37 -26.39
CA HIS A 767 -42.21 -35.10 -27.26
C HIS A 767 -43.29 -34.18 -26.65
N HIS A 768 -43.39 -34.11 -25.32
CA HIS A 768 -44.30 -33.20 -24.61
C HIS A 768 -43.70 -31.82 -24.30
N HIS A 769 -42.37 -31.68 -24.34
CA HIS A 769 -41.66 -30.44 -24.05
C HIS A 769 -41.33 -29.70 -25.35
N TRP A 770 -42.33 -29.00 -25.87
CA TRP A 770 -42.35 -28.51 -27.26
C TRP A 770 -41.11 -27.72 -27.72
N ILE A 771 -40.41 -26.97 -26.86
CA ILE A 771 -39.15 -26.26 -27.21
C ILE A 771 -38.00 -27.26 -27.45
N TRP A 772 -37.85 -28.25 -26.57
CA TRP A 772 -36.80 -29.27 -26.64
C TRP A 772 -37.14 -30.40 -27.62
N ALA A 773 -38.42 -30.64 -27.88
CA ALA A 773 -38.90 -31.55 -28.92
C ALA A 773 -38.65 -31.01 -30.33
N MET A 774 -38.50 -29.69 -30.48
CA MET A 774 -38.53 -29.01 -31.77
C MET A 774 -37.36 -29.46 -32.65
N TRP A 775 -36.12 -29.40 -32.16
CA TRP A 775 -34.94 -29.79 -32.93
C TRP A 775 -34.91 -31.30 -33.28
N PRO A 776 -35.19 -32.23 -32.33
CA PRO A 776 -35.37 -33.65 -32.65
C PRO A 776 -36.46 -33.92 -33.69
N ARG A 777 -37.60 -33.23 -33.64
CA ARG A 777 -38.69 -33.43 -34.63
C ARG A 777 -38.30 -32.99 -36.03
N HIS A 778 -37.50 -31.92 -36.18
CA HIS A 778 -36.96 -31.53 -37.49
C HIS A 778 -35.95 -32.56 -38.00
N TYR A 779 -35.07 -33.04 -37.13
CA TYR A 779 -34.15 -34.13 -37.46
C TYR A 779 -34.91 -35.38 -37.94
N PHE A 780 -35.88 -35.85 -37.16
CA PHE A 780 -36.66 -37.04 -37.50
C PHE A 780 -37.58 -36.85 -38.70
N GLY A 781 -38.15 -35.65 -38.87
CA GLY A 781 -38.93 -35.30 -40.07
C GLY A 781 -38.05 -35.32 -41.32
N PHE A 782 -36.83 -34.78 -41.23
CA PHE A 782 -35.87 -34.82 -42.33
C PHE A 782 -35.42 -36.25 -42.63
N LYS A 783 -35.10 -37.06 -41.61
CA LYS A 783 -34.77 -38.47 -41.80
C LYS A 783 -35.92 -39.27 -42.39
N ALA A 784 -37.16 -39.04 -41.96
CA ALA A 784 -38.36 -39.66 -42.55
C ALA A 784 -38.49 -39.30 -44.03
N TYR A 785 -38.25 -38.03 -44.38
CA TYR A 785 -38.25 -37.56 -45.76
C TYR A 785 -37.13 -38.22 -46.59
N LEU A 786 -35.90 -38.26 -46.09
CA LEU A 786 -34.77 -38.93 -46.76
C LEU A 786 -35.04 -40.42 -47.01
N ASN A 787 -35.79 -41.06 -46.12
CA ASN A 787 -36.19 -42.45 -46.21
C ASN A 787 -37.44 -42.67 -47.10
N GLY A 788 -38.00 -41.61 -47.70
CA GLY A 788 -39.14 -41.67 -48.61
C GLY A 788 -40.52 -41.65 -47.95
N ASP A 789 -40.61 -41.43 -46.64
CA ASP A 789 -41.87 -41.35 -45.88
C ASP A 789 -42.34 -39.89 -45.78
N LEU A 790 -42.81 -39.38 -46.91
CA LEU A 790 -43.29 -37.99 -47.03
C LEU A 790 -44.47 -37.66 -46.09
N PRO A 791 -45.48 -38.52 -45.89
CA PRO A 791 -46.55 -38.26 -44.93
C PRO A 791 -46.02 -38.09 -43.50
N LYS A 792 -45.10 -38.95 -43.05
CA LYS A 792 -44.53 -38.84 -41.71
C LYS A 792 -43.63 -37.62 -41.56
N ALA A 793 -42.87 -37.29 -42.60
CA ALA A 793 -42.09 -36.05 -42.64
C ALA A 793 -43.00 -34.82 -42.48
N LEU A 794 -44.07 -34.73 -43.27
CA LEU A 794 -45.03 -33.63 -43.20
C LEU A 794 -45.75 -33.57 -41.85
N GLU A 795 -46.11 -34.70 -41.24
CA GLU A 795 -46.68 -34.79 -39.89
C GLU A 795 -45.71 -34.26 -38.82
N LEU A 796 -44.42 -34.58 -38.95
CA LEU A 796 -43.39 -34.11 -38.02
C LEU A 796 -43.03 -32.63 -38.24
N PHE A 797 -43.28 -32.10 -39.43
CA PHE A 797 -43.07 -30.70 -39.84
C PHE A 797 -44.31 -29.76 -39.64
N ASP A 798 -45.48 -30.25 -39.21
CA ASP A 798 -46.84 -29.61 -39.21
C ASP A 798 -47.08 -28.36 -38.27
N PRO A 799 -48.11 -27.49 -38.47
CA PRO A 799 -48.34 -26.44 -39.50
C PRO A 799 -48.56 -25.03 -38.82
N PRO A 800 -49.08 -23.96 -39.50
CA PRO A 800 -48.67 -22.54 -39.40
C PRO A 800 -48.72 -21.84 -38.02
N ALA A 801 -49.39 -22.40 -37.02
CA ALA A 801 -49.42 -21.84 -35.66
C ALA A 801 -48.04 -21.89 -34.94
N ARG A 802 -47.07 -22.67 -35.46
CA ARG A 802 -45.71 -22.77 -34.90
C ARG A 802 -44.63 -22.04 -35.71
N LEU A 803 -44.93 -21.61 -36.94
CA LEU A 803 -44.05 -20.76 -37.76
C LEU A 803 -43.83 -19.37 -37.14
N GLU A 804 -44.80 -18.86 -36.38
CA GLU A 804 -44.62 -17.66 -35.56
C GLU A 804 -43.68 -17.87 -34.38
N PHE A 805 -43.52 -19.11 -33.90
CA PHE A 805 -42.62 -19.44 -32.78
C PHE A 805 -41.23 -19.90 -33.23
N HIS A 806 -41.10 -20.43 -34.45
CA HIS A 806 -39.80 -20.69 -35.12
C HIS A 806 -38.92 -19.44 -35.23
N GLN A 807 -39.54 -18.26 -35.13
CA GLN A 807 -38.92 -16.95 -35.04
C GLN A 807 -37.90 -16.84 -33.89
N TYR A 808 -38.06 -17.58 -32.78
CA TYR A 808 -37.35 -17.24 -31.53
C TYR A 808 -36.26 -18.23 -31.09
N TYR A 809 -36.12 -19.41 -31.71
CA TYR A 809 -35.43 -20.55 -31.04
C TYR A 809 -34.47 -21.41 -31.90
N LEU A 810 -34.23 -21.15 -33.18
CA LEU A 810 -33.18 -21.82 -33.96
C LEU A 810 -31.92 -20.94 -34.06
N PHE A 811 -30.72 -21.55 -34.08
CA PHE A 811 -29.50 -20.80 -34.39
C PHE A 811 -29.64 -20.23 -35.82
N PRO A 812 -29.30 -18.95 -36.07
CA PRO A 812 -29.76 -18.31 -37.31
C PRO A 812 -29.14 -18.87 -38.60
N LEU A 813 -28.00 -19.56 -38.53
CA LEU A 813 -27.44 -20.31 -39.66
C LEU A 813 -28.22 -21.61 -39.94
N GLU A 814 -28.64 -22.33 -38.90
CA GLU A 814 -29.51 -23.51 -39.05
C GLU A 814 -30.87 -23.10 -39.61
N HIS A 815 -31.41 -21.97 -39.15
CA HIS A 815 -32.64 -21.39 -39.69
C HIS A 815 -32.47 -21.04 -41.18
N ALA A 816 -31.37 -20.40 -41.56
CA ALA A 816 -31.05 -20.04 -42.93
C ALA A 816 -30.81 -21.24 -43.87
N ILE A 817 -30.60 -22.44 -43.34
CA ILE A 817 -30.39 -23.68 -44.12
C ILE A 817 -31.65 -24.57 -44.11
N LEU A 818 -32.25 -24.79 -42.93
CA LEU A 818 -33.35 -25.74 -42.73
C LEU A 818 -34.70 -25.18 -43.17
N VAL A 819 -35.01 -23.92 -42.90
CA VAL A 819 -36.33 -23.36 -43.26
C VAL A 819 -36.55 -23.23 -44.76
N PRO A 820 -35.57 -22.81 -45.58
CA PRO A 820 -35.64 -22.89 -47.04
C PRO A 820 -36.00 -24.29 -47.55
N LEU A 821 -35.34 -25.29 -47.00
CA LEU A 821 -35.52 -26.69 -47.36
C LEU A 821 -36.93 -27.17 -47.02
N LEU A 822 -37.40 -26.88 -45.81
CA LEU A 822 -38.76 -27.24 -45.37
C LEU A 822 -39.85 -26.52 -46.17
N GLN A 823 -39.59 -25.30 -46.62
CA GLN A 823 -40.53 -24.50 -47.42
C GLN A 823 -40.55 -24.92 -48.90
N GLU A 824 -39.41 -25.33 -49.46
CA GLU A 824 -39.31 -25.97 -50.78
C GLU A 824 -40.10 -27.29 -50.80
N LEU A 825 -39.99 -28.10 -49.74
CA LEU A 825 -40.75 -29.34 -49.56
C LEU A 825 -42.27 -29.12 -49.44
N ALA A 826 -42.69 -27.95 -48.94
CA ALA A 826 -44.09 -27.54 -48.82
C ALA A 826 -44.63 -26.81 -50.08
N GLY A 827 -43.79 -26.55 -51.09
CA GLY A 827 -44.18 -25.91 -52.35
C GLY A 827 -44.35 -24.38 -52.29
N ASP A 828 -43.87 -23.69 -51.24
CA ASP A 828 -43.97 -22.23 -51.10
C ASP A 828 -42.64 -21.53 -51.44
N THR A 829 -42.50 -21.13 -52.70
CA THR A 829 -41.32 -20.43 -53.23
C THR A 829 -41.16 -18.99 -52.72
N THR A 830 -42.16 -18.41 -52.04
CA THR A 830 -42.14 -17.01 -51.57
C THR A 830 -41.75 -16.90 -50.09
N ALA A 831 -41.63 -18.04 -49.39
CA ALA A 831 -41.40 -18.09 -47.95
C ALA A 831 -39.92 -17.87 -47.55
N PHE A 832 -38.97 -18.21 -48.41
CA PHE A 832 -37.52 -18.00 -48.20
C PHE A 832 -37.18 -16.53 -47.93
N ALA A 833 -37.68 -15.64 -48.79
CA ALA A 833 -37.46 -14.20 -48.67
C ALA A 833 -38.07 -13.61 -47.39
N ARG A 834 -39.14 -14.23 -46.87
CA ARG A 834 -39.83 -13.83 -45.64
C ARG A 834 -39.10 -14.27 -44.38
N ALA A 835 -38.58 -15.50 -44.33
CA ALA A 835 -37.74 -15.97 -43.23
C ALA A 835 -36.48 -15.11 -43.09
N TYR A 836 -35.93 -14.71 -44.24
CA TYR A 836 -34.76 -13.86 -44.33
C TYR A 836 -35.05 -12.37 -43.99
N SER A 837 -36.17 -11.79 -44.47
CA SER A 837 -36.55 -10.41 -44.14
C SER A 837 -36.99 -10.23 -42.69
N TRP A 838 -37.52 -11.27 -42.05
CA TRP A 838 -37.96 -11.22 -40.66
C TRP A 838 -36.81 -10.89 -39.69
N GLY A 839 -35.61 -11.43 -39.95
CA GLY A 839 -34.39 -11.13 -39.16
C GLY A 839 -33.93 -9.67 -39.25
N ARG A 840 -34.34 -8.92 -40.29
CA ARG A 840 -34.07 -7.48 -40.44
C ARG A 840 -34.92 -6.62 -39.51
N ASP A 841 -36.16 -7.03 -39.24
CA ASP A 841 -37.18 -6.18 -38.62
C ASP A 841 -37.31 -6.37 -37.09
N HIS A 842 -36.55 -7.31 -36.48
CA HIS A 842 -36.57 -7.61 -35.04
C HIS A 842 -35.17 -7.55 -34.38
N PRO A 843 -34.54 -6.37 -34.25
CA PRO A 843 -33.13 -6.20 -33.90
C PRO A 843 -32.73 -6.45 -32.44
N PHE A 844 -33.68 -6.76 -31.54
CA PHE A 844 -33.44 -6.83 -30.08
C PHE A 844 -33.08 -8.22 -29.53
N MET A 845 -32.85 -9.22 -30.38
CA MET A 845 -32.52 -10.58 -29.94
C MET A 845 -31.06 -10.93 -30.32
N TYR A 846 -30.20 -11.04 -29.30
CA TYR A 846 -28.83 -11.55 -29.29
C TYR A 846 -27.69 -10.72 -29.90
N GLU A 847 -26.56 -10.74 -29.20
CA GLU A 847 -25.24 -10.19 -29.55
C GLU A 847 -24.83 -10.55 -31.00
N GLN A 848 -25.00 -9.59 -31.91
CA GLN A 848 -24.39 -9.31 -33.24
C GLN A 848 -23.88 -10.43 -34.20
N ARG A 849 -23.62 -11.67 -33.79
CA ARG A 849 -22.91 -12.70 -34.60
C ARG A 849 -23.71 -13.23 -35.80
N PRO A 850 -24.97 -13.68 -35.64
CA PRO A 850 -25.71 -14.28 -36.76
C PRO A 850 -26.25 -13.24 -37.74
N TRP A 851 -26.32 -11.98 -37.32
CA TRP A 851 -26.82 -10.87 -38.14
C TRP A 851 -25.84 -10.47 -39.24
N HIS A 852 -24.52 -10.59 -39.01
CA HIS A 852 -23.53 -10.33 -40.04
C HIS A 852 -23.50 -11.44 -41.09
N TYR A 853 -23.64 -12.69 -40.66
CA TYR A 853 -23.82 -13.83 -41.57
C TYR A 853 -25.11 -13.72 -42.39
N ALA A 854 -26.21 -13.30 -41.76
CA ALA A 854 -27.42 -12.95 -42.49
C ALA A 854 -27.12 -11.85 -43.52
N ARG A 855 -26.63 -10.67 -43.10
CA ARG A 855 -26.31 -9.55 -44.01
C ARG A 855 -25.39 -9.93 -45.18
N PHE A 856 -24.45 -10.85 -45.00
CA PHE A 856 -23.68 -11.43 -46.10
C PHE A 856 -24.50 -12.32 -47.03
N LEU A 857 -25.33 -13.21 -46.49
CA LEU A 857 -26.29 -14.00 -47.27
C LEU A 857 -27.30 -13.10 -48.05
N ALA A 858 -27.55 -11.86 -47.60
CA ALA A 858 -28.27 -10.82 -48.36
C ALA A 858 -27.43 -10.14 -49.46
N GLY A 859 -26.11 -10.15 -49.36
CA GLY A 859 -25.23 -9.31 -50.17
C GLY A 859 -25.16 -7.85 -49.70
N GLU A 860 -25.51 -7.54 -48.45
CA GLU A 860 -25.40 -6.19 -47.87
C GLU A 860 -23.99 -5.86 -47.39
N ILE A 861 -23.19 -6.89 -47.10
CA ILE A 861 -21.77 -6.79 -46.75
C ILE A 861 -20.99 -7.88 -47.49
N ASP A 862 -19.70 -7.68 -47.71
CA ASP A 862 -18.83 -8.58 -48.45
C ASP A 862 -18.04 -9.55 -47.54
N GLU A 863 -17.37 -10.53 -48.15
CA GLU A 863 -16.56 -11.53 -47.43
C GLU A 863 -15.47 -10.88 -46.54
N PRO A 864 -14.70 -9.86 -47.01
CA PRO A 864 -13.71 -9.18 -46.17
C PRO A 864 -14.33 -8.49 -44.94
N ALA A 865 -15.52 -7.89 -45.07
CA ALA A 865 -16.21 -7.28 -43.94
C ALA A 865 -16.63 -8.28 -42.87
N ILE A 866 -16.88 -9.55 -43.21
CA ILE A 866 -17.14 -10.62 -42.23
C ILE A 866 -15.86 -11.07 -41.53
N ILE A 867 -14.78 -11.25 -42.28
CA ILE A 867 -13.52 -11.81 -41.77
C ILE A 867 -12.81 -10.84 -40.80
N THR A 868 -13.00 -9.53 -40.99
CA THR A 868 -12.27 -8.47 -40.27
C THR A 868 -12.89 -8.03 -38.95
N MET A 869 -13.97 -8.66 -38.49
CA MET A 869 -14.67 -8.25 -37.26
C MET A 869 -14.00 -8.71 -35.95
N PRO A 870 -14.25 -8.04 -34.81
CA PRO A 870 -13.47 -8.22 -33.57
C PRO A 870 -13.58 -9.58 -32.89
N HIS A 871 -14.50 -10.43 -33.33
CA HIS A 871 -14.83 -11.69 -32.66
C HIS A 871 -15.21 -12.86 -33.59
N PRO A 872 -14.29 -13.29 -34.49
CA PRO A 872 -14.23 -14.71 -34.81
C PRO A 872 -12.82 -15.24 -35.14
N VAL A 873 -12.32 -16.16 -34.31
CA VAL A 873 -11.15 -17.00 -34.63
C VAL A 873 -11.44 -17.97 -35.81
N ARG A 874 -12.72 -18.14 -36.18
CA ARG A 874 -13.19 -19.16 -37.14
C ARG A 874 -14.03 -18.66 -38.32
N ALA A 875 -14.28 -17.36 -38.47
CA ALA A 875 -15.12 -16.85 -39.56
C ALA A 875 -14.60 -17.23 -40.95
N ARG A 876 -13.27 -17.37 -41.09
CA ARG A 876 -12.64 -17.89 -42.31
C ARG A 876 -13.08 -19.32 -42.69
N PHE A 877 -13.41 -20.14 -41.70
CA PHE A 877 -13.87 -21.52 -41.87
C PHE A 877 -15.38 -21.57 -42.11
N ASP A 878 -16.15 -20.78 -41.34
CA ASP A 878 -17.61 -20.68 -41.47
C ASP A 878 -18.05 -20.08 -42.82
N LEU A 879 -17.20 -19.24 -43.43
CA LEU A 879 -17.46 -18.60 -44.71
C LEU A 879 -17.70 -19.61 -45.84
N GLN A 880 -17.10 -20.80 -45.79
CA GLN A 880 -17.29 -21.82 -46.82
C GLN A 880 -18.74 -22.31 -46.89
N LEU A 881 -19.37 -22.53 -45.73
CA LEU A 881 -20.78 -22.90 -45.66
C LEU A 881 -21.70 -21.77 -46.15
N LEU A 882 -21.41 -20.53 -45.75
CA LEU A 882 -22.19 -19.37 -46.15
C LEU A 882 -22.11 -19.10 -47.65
N THR A 883 -20.91 -19.23 -48.21
CA THR A 883 -20.67 -19.08 -49.65
C THR A 883 -21.44 -20.14 -50.44
N ALA A 884 -21.47 -21.39 -49.95
CA ALA A 884 -22.27 -22.45 -50.54
C ALA A 884 -23.77 -22.11 -50.61
N VAL A 885 -24.34 -21.56 -49.52
CA VAL A 885 -25.74 -21.12 -49.46
C VAL A 885 -26.02 -19.96 -50.45
N VAL A 886 -25.10 -19.01 -50.60
CA VAL A 886 -25.21 -17.92 -51.60
C VAL A 886 -25.23 -18.47 -53.03
N HIS A 887 -24.34 -19.41 -53.35
CA HIS A 887 -24.30 -20.05 -54.67
C HIS A 887 -25.55 -20.88 -54.97
N ASP A 888 -26.04 -21.65 -53.98
CA ASP A 888 -27.26 -22.46 -54.07
C ASP A 888 -28.46 -21.55 -54.41
N ARG A 889 -28.61 -20.42 -53.68
CA ARG A 889 -29.65 -19.40 -53.94
C ARG A 889 -29.60 -18.81 -55.35
N ALA A 890 -28.41 -18.55 -55.86
CA ALA A 890 -28.22 -17.97 -57.19
C ALA A 890 -28.46 -18.97 -58.34
N GLY A 891 -28.86 -20.22 -58.05
CA GLY A 891 -29.04 -21.26 -59.05
C GLY A 891 -27.72 -21.75 -59.65
N ARG A 892 -26.59 -21.48 -58.99
CA ARG A 892 -25.25 -21.90 -59.42
C ARG A 892 -24.88 -23.23 -58.77
N SER A 893 -25.60 -24.29 -59.15
CA SER A 893 -25.53 -25.61 -58.49
C SER A 893 -24.10 -26.19 -58.43
N GLY A 894 -23.27 -25.98 -59.45
CA GLY A 894 -21.87 -26.45 -59.47
C GLY A 894 -21.00 -25.78 -58.39
N ASP A 895 -21.10 -24.45 -58.27
CA ASP A 895 -20.33 -23.68 -57.28
C ASP A 895 -20.79 -23.96 -55.85
N ALA A 896 -22.11 -24.17 -55.67
CA ALA A 896 -22.70 -24.55 -54.40
C ALA A 896 -22.16 -25.90 -53.91
N VAL A 897 -22.14 -26.91 -54.79
CA VAL A 897 -21.61 -28.25 -54.48
C VAL A 897 -20.14 -28.20 -54.07
N MET A 898 -19.30 -27.43 -54.79
CA MET A 898 -17.89 -27.28 -54.44
C MET A 898 -17.70 -26.66 -53.05
N SER A 899 -18.45 -25.59 -52.77
CA SER A 899 -18.33 -24.86 -51.50
C SER A 899 -18.83 -25.68 -50.30
N TYR A 900 -19.92 -26.44 -50.46
CA TYR A 900 -20.40 -27.36 -49.43
C TYR A 900 -19.39 -28.49 -49.13
N ARG A 901 -18.69 -29.01 -50.14
CA ARG A 901 -17.64 -30.02 -49.93
C ARG A 901 -16.42 -29.44 -49.24
N ALA A 902 -15.99 -28.24 -49.62
CA ALA A 902 -14.88 -27.54 -48.97
C ALA A 902 -15.14 -27.32 -47.47
N TYR A 903 -16.38 -27.04 -47.09
CA TYR A 903 -16.77 -26.99 -45.68
C TYR A 903 -16.63 -28.35 -44.97
N LEU A 904 -17.06 -29.43 -45.62
CA LEU A 904 -16.93 -30.81 -45.10
C LEU A 904 -15.50 -31.36 -45.07
N ASP A 905 -14.50 -30.66 -45.61
CA ASP A 905 -13.08 -31.03 -45.52
C ASP A 905 -12.34 -30.35 -44.36
N ILE A 906 -12.92 -29.30 -43.75
CA ILE A 906 -12.35 -28.58 -42.59
C ILE A 906 -12.31 -29.51 -41.37
N PRO A 907 -11.31 -29.54 -40.48
CA PRO A 907 -11.39 -30.42 -39.29
C PRO A 907 -12.61 -30.11 -38.41
N PHE A 908 -13.32 -31.14 -37.92
CA PHE A 908 -14.61 -31.02 -37.21
C PHE A 908 -14.61 -29.98 -36.07
N TYR A 909 -13.51 -29.90 -35.30
CA TYR A 909 -13.36 -28.95 -34.19
C TYR A 909 -13.09 -27.49 -34.63
N GLN A 910 -12.99 -27.22 -35.94
CA GLN A 910 -12.76 -25.89 -36.52
C GLN A 910 -13.98 -25.36 -37.29
N ARG A 911 -15.04 -26.16 -37.45
CA ARG A 911 -16.25 -25.84 -38.23
C ARG A 911 -17.26 -24.98 -37.44
N PHE A 912 -18.30 -24.54 -38.14
CA PHE A 912 -19.45 -23.90 -37.52
C PHE A 912 -20.25 -24.99 -36.77
N ASP A 913 -20.32 -24.86 -35.44
CA ASP A 913 -21.01 -25.80 -34.55
C ASP A 913 -20.40 -27.20 -34.46
N ASN A 914 -19.19 -27.27 -33.88
CA ASN A 914 -18.36 -28.46 -33.55
C ASN A 914 -19.06 -29.61 -32.78
N ALA A 915 -20.38 -29.63 -32.68
CA ALA A 915 -21.15 -30.63 -31.93
C ALA A 915 -22.36 -31.16 -32.70
N ASN A 916 -22.57 -30.78 -33.97
CA ASN A 916 -23.85 -30.99 -34.65
C ASN A 916 -23.74 -31.80 -35.96
N PRO A 917 -23.74 -33.15 -35.86
CA PRO A 917 -23.68 -34.06 -37.00
C PRO A 917 -24.84 -33.91 -38.01
N PHE A 918 -25.98 -33.37 -37.57
CA PHE A 918 -27.17 -33.23 -38.43
C PHE A 918 -26.95 -32.26 -39.60
N ILE A 919 -26.24 -31.15 -39.35
CA ILE A 919 -25.93 -30.17 -40.39
C ILE A 919 -25.08 -30.79 -41.49
N GLU A 920 -24.14 -31.68 -41.14
CA GLU A 920 -23.34 -32.40 -42.12
C GLU A 920 -24.18 -33.36 -42.97
N GLU A 921 -25.14 -34.06 -42.37
CA GLU A 921 -26.08 -34.94 -43.11
C GLU A 921 -26.95 -34.15 -44.10
N VAL A 922 -27.45 -32.97 -43.70
CA VAL A 922 -28.25 -32.09 -44.56
C VAL A 922 -27.42 -31.56 -45.73
N ILE A 923 -26.18 -31.12 -45.47
CA ILE A 923 -25.24 -30.63 -46.49
C ILE A 923 -24.92 -31.76 -47.49
N ALA A 924 -24.60 -32.95 -46.99
CA ALA A 924 -24.30 -34.12 -47.83
C ALA A 924 -25.48 -34.49 -48.73
N TRP A 925 -26.71 -34.46 -48.20
CA TRP A 925 -27.90 -34.68 -49.00
C TRP A 925 -28.16 -33.57 -50.03
N ARG A 926 -27.98 -32.30 -49.66
CA ARG A 926 -28.20 -31.18 -50.60
C ARG A 926 -27.19 -31.20 -51.74
N ILE A 927 -25.93 -31.54 -51.45
CA ILE A 927 -24.91 -31.84 -52.47
C ILE A 927 -25.44 -32.90 -53.45
N GLN A 928 -26.04 -33.98 -52.95
CA GLN A 928 -26.58 -35.05 -53.79
C GLN A 928 -27.73 -34.56 -54.70
N GLN A 929 -28.63 -33.69 -54.21
CA GLN A 929 -29.72 -33.15 -55.01
C GLN A 929 -29.24 -32.17 -56.09
N LEU A 930 -28.36 -31.23 -55.71
CA LEU A 930 -27.79 -30.25 -56.63
C LEU A 930 -26.87 -30.87 -57.69
N SER A 931 -26.36 -32.08 -57.42
CA SER A 931 -25.54 -32.86 -58.36
C SER A 931 -26.38 -33.75 -59.31
N ARG A 932 -27.71 -33.77 -59.19
CA ARG A 932 -28.59 -34.46 -60.15
C ARG A 932 -28.75 -33.58 -61.41
N PRO A 933 -28.60 -34.14 -62.61
CA PRO A 933 -28.60 -33.38 -63.87
C PRO A 933 -29.95 -32.76 -64.24
#